data_AF-A0A1Y1MH78-F1
#
_entry.id   AF-A0A1Y1MH78-F1
#
_cell.length_a   1.000
_cell.length_b   1.000
_cell.length_c   1.000
_cell.angle_alpha   90.00
_cell.angle_beta   90.00
_cell.angle_gamma   90.00
#
_symmetry.space_group_name_H-M   'P 1'
#
loop_
_entity.id
_entity.type
_entity.pdbx_description
1 polymer ?
#
loop_
_entity_poly.entity_id
_entity_poly.type
_entity_poly.pdbx_seq_one_letter_code
_entity_poly.pdbx_strand_id
1 'polypeptide(L)'
;IGSTKTKLHPVQERMAKSHGSQCGFCTPGIVMSMYTLLRNTPHPKMDDLDKTFQGNLCRCTGYRPIIEGFKTFTEDWEVMRSANENGICAMGDNCCKLSTKRSSTIDTNTLIPANEFTPYDSSQEPIFPPELLVYDILDKQSLVFKNDTVTWFRPNTLEDLLTLKSKQPKAKIVMGNTEIGVEIKYKHQYYPIRIHASQIPELSTVSTVDAGIRFGSAVTLTKVANVLKNQIKAKPKSHTRIFAALLDMIHWFAGQQIRNVASIGGNIVTGSPISDLNPIFIASEAVLEIGSVRGIRRIVMDENFYLAYRTTVLREDEVVISLTVPYSKQNQFFCAYKQARRRDDDTAIVNFAINVTFEENTKMIQAFGGMGATVQVPLKTCKVMLGRSWNQNTLNMALDSLIEGLPLSPNAPGGMIQYRRSLSLSFMFKAYLEIMNNLNGELNARELSAIEPYQFKVPKSSQMFHILPSSMKTCAVGKPIPHLSAIKQSTGEAVYCDDMPEFKNELHMGLVLSSKAHATFKMDPSDALKLDGVHLFLSAEDISPENNCKLGFQSDIVVFVEKTVTSQGQILGAIVAESQSLAQKAARMVKVTYTELQPVIVTIEDAIKYNSFFTNIVNPSVIEAGNVDKAFTGASHVIEGECRSGAQEHFYLEPQSTIAVPKEDNELEIFCATQCPLFTAQKISTVLNIPQHKIHVRVKRLGGGFGGKEQRPASIAVPAALAANRLRRPVRCILDRDEDILITGGRHPFYIKYKTAFDDHGKILACEIFLYNNGGYASDLSDLIMQRALYHFQNAYNIPNVRAFGYVCKTNLPSNMAMRGFGAPQSMLAGEFMVRKIAEFLGKESNEIAELNMYRTGDITHYKQDVENCTVGRCWRECVTNSNFYERKLSVQKFNSENRWKKCGITLVPTMYGVGFGMPSYQQAGALVNVYTDGSVLLAHGGVEMGQGLHTKMIQVASTVLEISHDKIHTSEVSTVTVPNPTGTSASVSSDLNGMAVLNACEKIKSRLEPFKLANPKGTWDDWVLAAYTERVNLSATGFYKTPTSPYDCSTQSGCFYDYYSAGAACTEVEIDCLTGDHRILRTDIVMDVGESLNPAVDIGQIEGAFVQGYGLFMLEELMFAPDGTTLTKGPGSYKLPSFTSIPLEFNVSLLKGAPNPKAIYSSKAIGEPPLFLASSVLFAVREAIKSSREDAGLPVDDFTLFAPATAAKIRMACEDIFTMKLDIPKPGSFIPWNVDA
;
A
#
# COMPACT_ATOMS: atom_id res chain seq x y z
N ILE A 1 20.09 12.87 11.70
CA ILE A 1 20.67 12.15 12.86
C ILE A 1 22.07 11.58 12.59
N GLY A 2 22.44 11.38 11.32
CA GLY A 2 23.78 10.98 10.86
C GLY A 2 23.82 11.04 9.33
N SER A 3 25.00 10.97 8.73
CA SER A 3 25.18 11.08 7.26
C SER A 3 26.41 10.30 6.78
N THR A 4 26.50 10.00 5.47
CA THR A 4 27.69 9.32 4.90
C THR A 4 28.94 10.19 4.94
N LYS A 5 28.77 11.52 5.05
CA LYS A 5 29.86 12.49 5.18
C LYS A 5 30.38 12.63 6.61
N THR A 6 29.65 12.10 7.59
CA THR A 6 30.00 12.17 9.01
C THR A 6 30.02 10.76 9.60
N LYS A 7 29.17 10.48 10.60
CA LYS A 7 28.98 9.16 11.18
C LYS A 7 27.54 8.73 10.94
N LEU A 8 27.34 7.49 10.49
CA LEU A 8 26.00 6.91 10.42
C LEU A 8 25.48 6.65 11.83
N HIS A 9 24.22 7.01 12.05
CA HIS A 9 23.52 6.61 13.26
C HIS A 9 23.20 5.10 13.19
N PRO A 10 23.25 4.34 14.32
CA PRO A 10 22.92 2.91 14.32
C PRO A 10 21.56 2.59 13.68
N VAL A 11 20.53 3.41 13.86
CA VAL A 11 19.22 3.24 13.19
C VAL A 11 19.36 3.26 11.67
N GLN A 12 20.16 4.18 11.13
CA GLN A 12 20.36 4.31 9.68
C GLN A 12 21.15 3.12 9.12
N GLU A 13 22.19 2.69 9.84
CA GLU A 13 23.00 1.53 9.51
C GLU A 13 22.15 0.25 9.47
N ARG A 14 21.40 -0.03 10.54
CA ARG A 14 20.60 -1.25 10.65
C ARG A 14 19.48 -1.29 9.61
N MET A 15 18.81 -0.16 9.35
CA MET A 15 17.81 -0.03 8.29
C MET A 15 18.38 -0.40 6.90
N ALA A 16 19.63 0.02 6.61
CA ALA A 16 20.27 -0.27 5.34
C ALA A 16 20.79 -1.71 5.25
N LYS A 17 21.55 -2.16 6.26
CA LYS A 17 22.21 -3.47 6.28
C LYS A 17 21.24 -4.64 6.52
N SER A 18 20.04 -4.39 7.07
CA SER A 18 18.99 -5.40 7.19
C SER A 18 18.14 -5.55 5.93
N HIS A 19 18.45 -4.82 4.86
CA HIS A 19 17.67 -4.76 3.62
C HIS A 19 16.27 -4.14 3.82
N GLY A 20 16.12 -3.28 4.83
CA GLY A 20 14.87 -2.57 5.15
C GLY A 20 14.51 -1.45 4.16
N SER A 21 15.38 -1.17 3.18
CA SER A 21 15.19 -0.10 2.18
C SER A 21 15.30 -0.65 0.75
N GLN A 22 14.22 -0.49 -0.03
CA GLN A 22 14.16 -0.78 -1.47
C GLN A 22 14.17 0.54 -2.27
N CYS A 23 12.99 1.10 -2.60
CA CYS A 23 12.92 2.36 -3.33
C CYS A 23 13.50 3.53 -2.52
N GLY A 24 13.38 3.46 -1.19
CA GLY A 24 13.99 4.36 -0.22
C GLY A 24 13.17 5.57 0.22
N PHE A 25 12.03 5.82 -0.41
CA PHE A 25 11.28 7.06 -0.19
C PHE A 25 10.62 7.14 1.21
N CYS A 26 10.15 6.01 1.76
CA CYS A 26 9.66 5.94 3.14
C CYS A 26 10.77 5.91 4.20
N THR A 27 12.00 5.60 3.80
CA THR A 27 13.09 5.25 4.71
C THR A 27 13.39 6.37 5.71
N PRO A 28 13.51 7.66 5.31
CA PRO A 28 13.73 8.74 6.27
C PRO A 28 12.64 8.83 7.34
N GLY A 29 11.36 8.73 6.96
CA GLY A 29 10.24 8.80 7.90
C GLY A 29 10.25 7.64 8.92
N ILE A 30 10.60 6.44 8.48
CA ILE A 30 10.71 5.25 9.35
C ILE A 30 11.93 5.35 10.28
N VAL A 31 13.07 5.81 9.76
CA VAL A 31 14.28 6.09 10.54
C VAL A 31 13.97 7.10 11.65
N MET A 32 13.24 8.17 11.35
CA MET A 32 12.89 9.19 12.34
C MET A 32 11.89 8.69 13.39
N SER A 33 10.95 7.81 13.02
CA SER A 33 10.06 7.15 13.99
C SER A 33 10.87 6.29 14.96
N MET A 34 11.78 5.44 14.45
CA MET A 34 12.62 4.59 15.30
C MET A 34 13.59 5.41 16.16
N TYR A 35 14.20 6.44 15.59
CA TYR A 35 15.07 7.36 16.31
C TYR A 35 14.33 8.03 17.47
N THR A 36 13.13 8.55 17.21
CA THR A 36 12.30 9.20 18.24
C THR A 36 11.93 8.22 19.35
N LEU A 37 11.66 6.95 19.02
CA LEU A 37 11.45 5.93 20.04
C LEU A 37 12.69 5.73 20.92
N LEU A 38 13.86 5.52 20.34
CA LEU A 38 15.11 5.32 21.10
C LEU A 38 15.45 6.51 22.00
N ARG A 39 15.18 7.73 21.54
CA ARG A 39 15.37 8.96 22.34
C ARG A 39 14.47 9.03 23.58
N ASN A 40 13.31 8.37 23.56
CA ASN A 40 12.39 8.31 24.69
C ASN A 40 12.56 7.05 25.54
N THR A 41 12.89 5.93 24.90
CA THR A 41 13.06 4.60 25.51
C THR A 41 14.30 3.95 24.87
N PRO A 42 15.49 4.09 25.49
CA PRO A 42 16.73 3.55 24.92
C PRO A 42 16.75 2.03 24.72
N HIS A 43 15.99 1.29 25.53
CA HIS A 43 15.81 -0.17 25.43
C HIS A 43 14.31 -0.49 25.21
N PRO A 44 13.78 -0.30 23.98
CA PRO A 44 12.37 -0.52 23.69
C PRO A 44 12.00 -2.01 23.72
N LYS A 45 10.70 -2.31 23.80
CA LYS A 45 10.16 -3.66 23.60
C LYS A 45 9.59 -3.81 22.20
N MET A 46 9.33 -5.05 21.77
CA MET A 46 8.67 -5.32 20.48
C MET A 46 7.30 -4.63 20.35
N ASP A 47 6.54 -4.55 21.45
CA ASP A 47 5.25 -3.83 21.52
C ASP A 47 5.41 -2.31 21.34
N ASP A 48 6.57 -1.74 21.67
CA ASP A 48 6.83 -0.31 21.41
C ASP A 48 7.12 -0.05 19.92
N LEU A 49 7.76 -1.01 19.23
CA LEU A 49 7.96 -0.92 17.78
C LEU A 49 6.62 -0.94 17.04
N ASP A 50 5.73 -1.86 17.40
CA ASP A 50 4.38 -1.96 16.82
C ASP A 50 3.65 -0.62 16.85
N LYS A 51 3.59 0.02 18.03
CA LYS A 51 2.96 1.33 18.23
C LYS A 51 3.64 2.46 17.47
N THR A 52 4.97 2.44 17.43
CA THR A 52 5.78 3.50 16.82
C THR A 52 5.56 3.57 15.30
N PHE A 53 5.37 2.43 14.65
CA PHE A 53 5.28 2.35 13.19
C PHE A 53 3.85 2.37 12.64
N GLN A 54 2.81 2.47 13.48
CA GLN A 54 1.40 2.59 13.04
C GLN A 54 1.15 3.73 12.03
N GLY A 55 1.96 4.81 12.10
CA GLY A 55 1.84 5.96 11.18
C GLY A 55 2.79 5.93 9.99
N ASN A 56 3.48 4.82 9.73
CA ASN A 56 4.45 4.69 8.65
C ASN A 56 4.01 3.63 7.63
N LEU A 57 4.07 3.97 6.34
CA LEU A 57 3.71 3.07 5.24
C LEU A 57 4.92 2.79 4.35
N CYS A 58 4.99 1.56 3.82
CA CYS A 58 5.98 1.14 2.84
C CYS A 58 5.30 0.28 1.76
N ARG A 59 5.52 0.62 0.50
CA ARG A 59 4.95 -0.12 -0.65
C ARG A 59 5.86 -1.23 -1.18
N CYS A 60 7.10 -1.29 -0.73
CA CYS A 60 8.14 -2.12 -1.37
C CYS A 60 8.58 -3.32 -0.54
N THR A 61 8.84 -3.16 0.77
CA THR A 61 9.65 -4.12 1.54
C THR A 61 8.86 -5.28 2.12
N GLY A 62 7.53 -5.18 2.16
CA GLY A 62 6.70 -6.09 2.96
C GLY A 62 6.95 -5.97 4.47
N TYR A 63 7.56 -4.88 4.94
CA TYR A 63 7.84 -4.50 6.34
C TYR A 63 8.79 -5.42 7.13
N ARG A 64 8.82 -6.73 6.86
CA ARG A 64 9.64 -7.74 7.56
C ARG A 64 11.10 -7.33 7.78
N PRO A 65 11.90 -6.95 6.77
CA PRO A 65 13.32 -6.61 7.00
C PRO A 65 13.54 -5.36 7.85
N ILE A 66 12.54 -4.48 7.95
CA ILE A 66 12.58 -3.28 8.82
C ILE A 66 12.41 -3.73 10.27
N ILE A 67 11.39 -4.56 10.54
CA ILE A 67 11.13 -5.13 11.87
C ILE A 67 12.34 -5.96 12.32
N GLU A 68 12.90 -6.79 11.44
CA GLU A 68 14.08 -7.60 11.78
C GLU A 68 15.36 -6.80 11.97
N GLY A 69 15.52 -5.67 11.27
CA GLY A 69 16.61 -4.76 11.53
C GLY A 69 16.47 -4.10 12.90
N PHE A 70 15.30 -3.58 13.22
CA PHE A 70 15.07 -2.79 14.44
C PHE A 70 14.78 -3.62 15.70
N LYS A 71 14.34 -4.88 15.58
CA LYS A 71 14.24 -5.80 16.74
C LYS A 71 15.57 -5.95 17.47
N THR A 72 16.69 -5.69 16.78
CA THR A 72 18.03 -5.75 17.40
C THR A 72 18.30 -4.63 18.41
N PHE A 73 17.43 -3.62 18.52
CA PHE A 73 17.50 -2.61 19.58
C PHE A 73 16.67 -2.98 20.82
N THR A 74 15.88 -4.06 20.78
CA THR A 74 14.95 -4.35 21.88
C THR A 74 15.67 -4.97 23.07
N GLU A 75 15.13 -4.73 24.28
CA GLU A 75 15.60 -5.33 25.54
C GLU A 75 15.72 -6.87 25.40
N ASP A 76 14.70 -7.50 24.83
CA ASP A 76 14.65 -8.96 24.62
C ASP A 76 15.86 -9.46 23.81
N TRP A 77 16.25 -8.72 22.77
CA TRP A 77 17.37 -9.09 21.91
C TRP A 77 18.72 -8.87 22.59
N GLU A 78 18.89 -7.76 23.31
CA GLU A 78 20.13 -7.47 24.03
C GLU A 78 20.40 -8.50 25.12
N VAL A 79 19.38 -8.91 25.87
CA VAL A 79 19.50 -10.00 26.86
C VAL A 79 19.92 -11.32 26.20
N MET A 80 19.31 -11.67 25.06
CA MET A 80 19.69 -12.87 24.30
C MET A 80 21.14 -12.81 23.79
N ARG A 81 21.60 -11.63 23.36
CA ARG A 81 22.97 -11.42 22.90
C ARG A 81 23.97 -11.54 24.06
N SER A 82 23.74 -10.88 25.18
CA SER A 82 24.62 -10.92 26.35
C SER A 82 24.70 -12.31 26.99
N ALA A 83 23.62 -13.09 26.99
CA ALA A 83 23.64 -14.49 27.41
C ALA A 83 24.55 -15.36 26.52
N ASN A 84 24.54 -15.12 25.20
CA ASN A 84 25.40 -15.82 24.24
C ASN A 84 26.87 -15.40 24.31
N GLU A 85 27.16 -14.14 24.65
CA GLU A 85 28.54 -13.63 24.87
C GLU A 85 29.17 -14.18 26.16
N ASN A 86 28.37 -14.44 27.20
CA ASN A 86 28.82 -15.04 28.47
C ASN A 86 28.94 -16.58 28.46
N GLY A 87 28.77 -17.23 27.31
CA GLY A 87 28.93 -18.68 27.15
C GLY A 87 27.81 -19.55 27.73
N ILE A 88 26.74 -18.95 28.27
CA ILE A 88 25.59 -19.67 28.82
C ILE A 88 24.50 -19.70 27.74
N CYS A 89 24.42 -20.80 27.00
CA CYS A 89 23.33 -21.01 26.07
C CYS A 89 22.01 -21.17 26.85
N ALA A 90 20.98 -20.40 26.46
CA ALA A 90 19.65 -20.44 27.08
C ALA A 90 18.93 -21.81 26.99
N MET A 91 19.44 -22.73 26.17
CA MET A 91 18.95 -24.11 26.07
C MET A 91 19.49 -25.03 27.19
N GLY A 92 20.36 -24.53 28.09
CA GLY A 92 20.96 -25.32 29.16
C GLY A 92 21.65 -26.58 28.61
N ASP A 93 21.29 -27.75 29.16
CA ASP A 93 21.81 -29.06 28.75
C ASP A 93 21.43 -29.46 27.31
N ASN A 94 20.46 -28.79 26.69
CA ASN A 94 20.08 -28.98 25.28
C ASN A 94 20.89 -28.09 24.32
N CYS A 95 21.96 -27.46 24.80
CA CYS A 95 22.83 -26.64 23.96
C CYS A 95 23.51 -27.49 22.88
N CYS A 96 23.28 -27.15 21.61
CA CYS A 96 23.94 -27.78 20.47
C CYS A 96 25.48 -27.65 20.46
N LYS A 97 26.07 -26.81 21.33
CA LYS A 97 27.53 -26.74 21.55
C LYS A 97 28.06 -27.84 22.48
N LEU A 98 27.19 -28.53 23.24
CA LEU A 98 27.58 -29.66 24.10
C LEU A 98 27.68 -30.98 23.31
N SER A 99 27.08 -31.07 22.12
CA SER A 99 27.30 -32.17 21.17
C SER A 99 28.46 -31.86 20.23
N THR A 100 29.66 -32.27 20.62
CA THR A 100 30.86 -32.58 19.82
C THR A 100 31.09 -31.90 18.45
N LYS A 101 32.21 -31.15 18.39
CA LYS A 101 33.05 -30.78 17.22
C LYS A 101 32.40 -29.97 16.08
N ARG A 102 32.39 -28.63 16.22
CA ARG A 102 32.59 -27.69 15.11
C ARG A 102 33.63 -26.63 15.47
N SER A 103 34.55 -26.39 14.54
CA SER A 103 35.65 -25.41 14.62
C SER A 103 35.11 -23.98 14.75
N SER A 104 35.88 -23.14 15.43
CA SER A 104 35.59 -21.76 15.81
C SER A 104 35.70 -20.73 14.67
N THR A 105 35.15 -21.00 13.49
CA THR A 105 34.89 -19.98 12.47
C THR A 105 33.38 -19.78 12.38
N ILE A 106 32.88 -18.67 12.91
CA ILE A 106 31.47 -18.27 12.79
C ILE A 106 31.22 -17.99 11.31
N ASP A 107 30.73 -18.98 10.58
CA ASP A 107 30.30 -18.83 9.19
C ASP A 107 29.12 -17.85 9.15
N THR A 108 29.36 -16.66 8.59
CA THR A 108 28.40 -15.55 8.40
C THR A 108 27.38 -15.87 7.31
N ASN A 109 26.55 -16.88 7.56
CA ASN A 109 25.59 -17.46 6.61
C ASN A 109 24.18 -16.91 6.85
N THR A 110 24.02 -15.59 6.98
CA THR A 110 22.74 -14.93 7.31
C THR A 110 22.49 -13.73 6.39
N LEU A 111 21.22 -13.46 6.05
CA LEU A 111 20.85 -12.23 5.30
C LEU A 111 21.21 -10.95 6.04
N ILE A 112 21.06 -10.96 7.37
CA ILE A 112 21.27 -9.79 8.23
C ILE A 112 22.52 -10.03 9.08
N PRO A 113 23.60 -9.25 8.90
CA PRO A 113 24.84 -9.40 9.66
C PRO A 113 24.73 -8.70 11.02
N ALA A 114 23.83 -9.18 11.90
CA ALA A 114 23.52 -8.50 13.18
C ALA A 114 24.73 -8.33 14.11
N ASN A 115 25.76 -9.16 13.97
CA ASN A 115 27.00 -9.08 14.74
C ASN A 115 27.90 -7.91 14.31
N GLU A 116 27.69 -7.35 13.12
CA GLU A 116 28.46 -6.22 12.56
C GLU A 116 27.82 -4.86 12.86
N PHE A 117 26.68 -4.82 13.55
CA PHE A 117 25.97 -3.58 13.83
C PHE A 117 26.66 -2.78 14.92
N THR A 118 26.78 -1.47 14.68
CA THR A 118 27.25 -0.53 15.69
C THR A 118 26.27 -0.55 16.89
N PRO A 119 26.77 -0.66 18.13
CA PRO A 119 25.95 -0.51 19.33
C PRO A 119 25.30 0.88 19.39
N TYR A 120 24.13 0.96 20.03
CA TYR A 120 23.51 2.25 20.32
C TYR A 120 24.17 2.90 21.53
N ASP A 121 24.53 4.18 21.43
CA ASP A 121 25.07 4.97 22.54
C ASP A 121 24.23 6.25 22.70
N SER A 122 23.33 6.25 23.68
CA SER A 122 22.45 7.38 23.99
C SER A 122 23.20 8.63 24.47
N SER A 123 24.46 8.52 24.91
CA SER A 123 25.26 9.67 25.38
C SER A 123 25.83 10.51 24.22
N GLN A 124 25.87 9.98 22.99
CA GLN A 124 26.41 10.65 21.80
C GLN A 124 25.32 11.34 20.96
N GLU A 125 24.10 11.42 21.48
CA GLU A 125 23.00 12.07 20.78
C GLU A 125 23.17 13.59 20.71
N PRO A 126 22.63 14.27 19.67
CA PRO A 126 22.58 15.72 19.65
C PRO A 126 21.91 16.26 20.91
N ILE A 127 22.65 17.08 21.65
CA ILE A 127 22.16 17.76 22.84
C ILE A 127 21.02 18.71 22.46
N PHE A 128 20.08 18.90 23.39
CA PHE A 128 19.07 19.94 23.21
C PHE A 128 19.77 21.31 23.16
N PRO A 129 19.42 22.20 22.21
CA PRO A 129 20.10 23.50 22.06
C PRO A 129 20.08 24.31 23.37
N PRO A 130 21.24 24.64 23.97
CA PRO A 130 21.29 25.35 25.25
C PRO A 130 20.60 26.72 25.23
N GLU A 131 20.62 27.40 24.08
CA GLU A 131 19.94 28.69 23.87
C GLU A 131 18.43 28.60 24.21
N LEU A 132 17.77 27.51 23.81
CA LEU A 132 16.34 27.30 24.06
C LEU A 132 16.01 26.97 25.53
N LEU A 133 17.00 26.58 26.35
CA LEU A 133 16.82 26.37 27.80
C LEU A 133 16.98 27.68 28.59
N VAL A 134 17.82 28.58 28.10
CA VAL A 134 18.16 29.83 28.79
C VAL A 134 17.18 30.95 28.45
N TYR A 135 16.66 30.99 27.22
CA TYR A 135 15.79 32.07 26.75
C TYR A 135 14.34 31.61 26.53
N ASP A 136 13.49 31.83 27.54
CA ASP A 136 12.04 31.52 27.49
C ASP A 136 11.15 32.77 27.32
N ILE A 137 11.76 33.93 27.02
CA ILE A 137 11.06 35.22 26.99
C ILE A 137 9.89 35.23 26.00
N LEU A 138 10.07 34.62 24.83
CA LEU A 138 9.03 34.54 23.81
C LEU A 138 7.91 33.59 24.24
N ASP A 139 8.21 32.51 24.96
CA ASP A 139 7.20 31.56 25.45
C ASP A 139 6.28 32.17 26.50
N LYS A 140 6.77 33.19 27.21
CA LYS A 140 6.00 33.99 28.17
C LYS A 140 5.25 35.16 27.54
N GLN A 141 5.25 35.32 26.21
CA GLN A 141 4.59 36.44 25.51
C GLN A 141 3.51 35.98 24.54
N SER A 142 2.44 36.78 24.44
CA SER A 142 1.47 36.69 23.34
C SER A 142 2.13 37.19 22.04
N LEU A 143 2.14 36.37 20.99
CA LEU A 143 2.77 36.69 19.70
C LEU A 143 1.75 36.87 18.58
N VAL A 144 2.11 37.67 17.57
CA VAL A 144 1.33 37.84 16.33
C VAL A 144 2.25 37.70 15.12
N PHE A 145 1.93 36.75 14.26
CA PHE A 145 2.58 36.61 12.94
C PHE A 145 1.58 37.05 11.86
N LYS A 146 2.02 37.88 10.92
CA LYS A 146 1.13 38.43 9.90
C LYS A 146 1.83 38.45 8.54
N ASN A 147 1.10 38.04 7.52
CA ASN A 147 1.37 38.36 6.12
C ASN A 147 0.10 38.99 5.49
N ASP A 148 0.10 39.16 4.16
CA ASP A 148 -1.00 39.83 3.45
C ASP A 148 -2.33 39.07 3.49
N THR A 149 -2.31 37.76 3.79
CA THR A 149 -3.50 36.88 3.68
C THR A 149 -3.88 36.17 4.97
N VAL A 150 -2.98 36.06 5.94
CA VAL A 150 -3.22 35.33 7.19
C VAL A 150 -2.60 36.08 8.36
N THR A 151 -3.37 36.23 9.43
CA THR A 151 -2.88 36.65 10.74
C THR A 151 -2.99 35.47 11.71
N TRP A 152 -1.89 35.15 12.36
CA TRP A 152 -1.76 34.08 13.33
C TRP A 152 -1.46 34.64 14.71
N PHE A 153 -2.41 34.48 15.64
CA PHE A 153 -2.25 34.87 17.03
C PHE A 153 -1.78 33.67 17.85
N ARG A 154 -0.85 33.88 18.78
CA ARG A 154 -0.44 32.92 19.80
C ARG A 154 -0.60 33.56 21.18
N PRO A 155 -1.81 33.60 21.75
CA PRO A 155 -2.02 34.07 23.12
C PRO A 155 -1.32 33.16 24.13
N ASN A 156 -0.86 33.74 25.24
CA ASN A 156 -0.25 33.01 26.37
C ASN A 156 -1.18 32.91 27.60
N THR A 157 -2.23 33.73 27.68
CA THR A 157 -3.23 33.69 28.77
C THR A 157 -4.60 33.27 28.26
N LEU A 158 -5.42 32.69 29.15
CA LEU A 158 -6.81 32.37 28.85
C LEU A 158 -7.63 33.65 28.56
N GLU A 159 -7.40 34.73 29.30
CA GLU A 159 -8.09 36.00 29.11
C GLU A 159 -7.88 36.58 27.70
N ASP A 160 -6.64 36.56 27.20
CA ASP A 160 -6.32 37.00 25.85
C ASP A 160 -7.03 36.13 24.80
N LEU A 161 -7.06 34.81 24.99
CA LEU A 161 -7.75 33.90 24.09
C LEU A 161 -9.26 34.18 24.04
N LEU A 162 -9.90 34.33 25.20
CA LEU A 162 -11.34 34.60 25.27
C LEU A 162 -11.68 35.98 24.67
N THR A 163 -10.85 36.98 24.91
CA THR A 163 -10.98 38.32 24.33
C THR A 163 -10.80 38.28 22.81
N LEU A 164 -9.77 37.58 22.31
CA LEU A 164 -9.55 37.40 20.87
C LEU A 164 -10.72 36.67 20.22
N LYS A 165 -11.23 35.60 20.85
CA LYS A 165 -12.35 34.82 20.32
C LYS A 165 -13.65 35.61 20.33
N SER A 166 -13.89 36.47 21.32
CA SER A 166 -15.03 37.40 21.34
C SER A 166 -14.93 38.47 20.24
N LYS A 167 -13.75 39.03 20.00
CA LYS A 167 -13.50 40.02 18.93
C LYS A 167 -13.51 39.38 17.53
N GLN A 168 -13.11 38.12 17.42
CA GLN A 168 -13.01 37.37 16.17
C GLN A 168 -13.72 36.00 16.29
N PRO A 169 -15.06 35.96 16.36
CA PRO A 169 -15.81 34.72 16.59
C PRO A 169 -15.58 33.65 15.51
N LYS A 170 -15.23 34.05 14.29
CA LYS A 170 -14.94 33.13 13.18
C LYS A 170 -13.48 32.62 13.16
N ALA A 171 -12.60 33.13 14.01
CA ALA A 171 -11.22 32.68 14.08
C ALA A 171 -11.15 31.19 14.46
N LYS A 172 -10.32 30.43 13.74
CA LYS A 172 -10.10 29.01 14.02
C LYS A 172 -9.00 28.85 15.06
N ILE A 173 -9.31 28.09 16.11
CA ILE A 173 -8.32 27.68 17.11
C ILE A 173 -7.58 26.48 16.54
N VAL A 174 -6.26 26.58 16.46
CA VAL A 174 -5.37 25.55 15.92
C VAL A 174 -4.51 25.01 17.07
N MET A 175 -4.57 23.69 17.26
CA MET A 175 -3.68 22.96 18.16
C MET A 175 -2.72 22.13 17.33
N GLY A 176 -2.95 20.82 17.18
CA GLY A 176 -2.13 19.94 16.35
C GLY A 176 -2.30 20.09 14.83
N ASN A 177 -3.20 20.95 14.37
CA ASN A 177 -3.49 21.20 12.93
C ASN A 177 -3.93 19.96 12.10
N THR A 178 -4.23 18.82 12.74
CA THR A 178 -4.53 17.54 12.07
C THR A 178 -5.90 17.49 11.37
N GLU A 179 -6.76 18.50 11.58
CA GLU A 179 -8.04 18.68 10.88
C GLU A 179 -8.02 19.96 10.03
N ILE A 180 -7.68 21.10 10.63
CA ILE A 180 -7.64 22.39 9.93
C ILE A 180 -6.66 22.36 8.75
N GLY A 181 -5.51 21.68 8.88
CA GLY A 181 -4.57 21.49 7.78
C GLY A 181 -5.17 20.70 6.62
N VAL A 182 -5.95 19.65 6.92
CA VAL A 182 -6.67 18.84 5.91
C VAL A 182 -7.75 19.67 5.23
N GLU A 183 -8.50 20.47 5.97
CA GLU A 183 -9.53 21.36 5.41
C GLU A 183 -8.93 22.43 4.49
N ILE A 184 -7.79 23.02 4.86
CA ILE A 184 -7.09 24.00 4.03
C ILE A 184 -6.56 23.34 2.75
N LYS A 185 -5.89 22.19 2.87
CA LYS A 185 -5.24 21.52 1.74
C LYS A 185 -6.25 20.94 0.76
N TYR A 186 -7.18 20.11 1.24
CA TYR A 186 -8.04 19.26 0.39
C TYR A 186 -9.48 19.76 0.27
N LYS A 187 -9.97 20.57 1.21
CA LYS A 187 -11.29 21.23 1.09
C LYS A 187 -11.20 22.70 0.69
N HIS A 188 -9.97 23.18 0.46
CA HIS A 188 -9.64 24.54 0.07
C HIS A 188 -10.31 25.61 0.95
N GLN A 189 -10.49 25.31 2.25
CA GLN A 189 -11.06 26.24 3.20
C GLN A 189 -10.07 27.37 3.51
N TYR A 190 -10.57 28.60 3.54
CA TYR A 190 -9.75 29.78 3.80
C TYR A 190 -10.05 30.35 5.19
N TYR A 191 -9.03 30.31 6.05
CA TYR A 191 -9.09 30.82 7.42
C TYR A 191 -8.08 31.98 7.60
N PRO A 192 -8.52 33.24 7.46
CA PRO A 192 -7.63 34.41 7.51
C PRO A 192 -7.11 34.71 8.91
N ILE A 193 -7.85 34.33 9.95
CA ILE A 193 -7.47 34.52 11.35
C ILE A 193 -7.38 33.15 12.02
N ARG A 194 -6.21 32.87 12.60
CA ARG A 194 -5.91 31.61 13.28
C ARG A 194 -5.36 31.92 14.66
N ILE A 195 -5.72 31.11 15.65
CA ILE A 195 -5.30 31.28 17.04
C ILE A 195 -4.66 29.98 17.53
N HIS A 196 -3.38 30.01 17.90
CA HIS A 196 -2.68 28.87 18.48
C HIS A 196 -2.65 28.97 20.00
N ALA A 197 -3.32 28.04 20.67
CA ALA A 197 -3.65 28.14 22.09
C ALA A 197 -2.91 27.12 22.98
N SER A 198 -1.84 26.49 22.49
CA SER A 198 -1.16 25.41 23.23
C SER A 198 -0.30 25.86 24.41
N GLN A 199 0.07 27.14 24.48
CA GLN A 199 0.89 27.71 25.56
C GLN A 199 0.06 28.17 26.77
N ILE A 200 -1.27 28.07 26.71
CA ILE A 200 -2.14 28.51 27.79
C ILE A 200 -2.19 27.41 28.88
N PRO A 201 -1.78 27.71 30.14
CA PRO A 201 -1.69 26.71 31.20
C PRO A 201 -3.01 25.97 31.47
N GLU A 202 -4.13 26.69 31.50
CA GLU A 202 -5.45 26.15 31.81
C GLU A 202 -5.90 25.10 30.78
N LEU A 203 -5.44 25.24 29.52
CA LEU A 203 -5.75 24.31 28.44
C LEU A 203 -4.78 23.12 28.39
N SER A 204 -3.60 23.20 28.99
CA SER A 204 -2.56 22.16 28.90
C SER A 204 -2.36 21.35 30.19
N THR A 205 -2.97 21.79 31.29
CA THR A 205 -2.91 21.15 32.60
C THR A 205 -3.75 19.88 32.66
N VAL A 206 -3.24 18.86 33.36
CA VAL A 206 -3.98 17.65 33.74
C VAL A 206 -4.04 17.58 35.25
N SER A 207 -5.21 17.34 35.81
CA SER A 207 -5.42 17.27 37.26
C SER A 207 -6.39 16.14 37.61
N THR A 208 -6.11 15.42 38.69
CA THR A 208 -7.06 14.49 39.30
C THR A 208 -7.99 15.28 40.21
N VAL A 209 -9.28 15.05 40.06
CA VAL A 209 -10.34 15.64 40.88
C VAL A 209 -11.20 14.52 41.44
N ASP A 210 -12.02 14.80 42.46
CA ASP A 210 -12.85 13.76 43.11
C ASP A 210 -13.76 13.01 42.12
N ALA A 211 -14.24 13.72 41.10
CA ALA A 211 -15.11 13.16 40.07
C ALA A 211 -14.38 12.30 39.02
N GLY A 212 -13.06 12.43 38.84
CA GLY A 212 -12.35 11.82 37.72
C GLY A 212 -11.03 12.51 37.36
N ILE A 213 -10.71 12.56 36.07
CA ILE A 213 -9.52 13.25 35.56
C ILE A 213 -9.95 14.41 34.68
N ARG A 214 -9.51 15.62 35.06
CA ARG A 214 -9.68 16.84 34.28
C ARG A 214 -8.48 17.03 33.35
N PHE A 215 -8.73 16.94 32.05
CA PHE A 215 -7.77 17.23 30.98
C PHE A 215 -8.07 18.61 30.40
N GLY A 216 -7.09 19.50 30.37
CA GLY A 216 -7.18 20.71 29.56
C GLY A 216 -7.36 20.37 28.06
N SER A 217 -8.02 21.25 27.32
CA SER A 217 -8.41 21.00 25.92
C SER A 217 -7.22 20.90 24.95
N ALA A 218 -6.06 21.45 25.30
CA ALA A 218 -4.81 21.37 24.56
C ALA A 218 -4.03 20.07 24.76
N VAL A 219 -4.41 19.24 25.74
CA VAL A 219 -3.66 18.03 26.07
C VAL A 219 -3.68 17.07 24.88
N THR A 220 -2.49 16.60 24.48
CA THR A 220 -2.31 15.71 23.35
C THR A 220 -2.81 14.30 23.65
N LEU A 221 -3.27 13.56 22.64
CA LEU A 221 -3.79 12.21 22.84
C LEU A 221 -2.74 11.24 23.42
N THR A 222 -1.46 11.42 23.08
CA THR A 222 -0.37 10.66 23.72
C THR A 222 -0.29 10.94 25.22
N LYS A 223 -0.40 12.21 25.64
CA LYS A 223 -0.37 12.57 27.07
C LYS A 223 -1.61 12.07 27.79
N VAL A 224 -2.79 12.11 27.15
CA VAL A 224 -4.02 11.48 27.67
C VAL A 224 -3.78 9.99 27.91
N ALA A 225 -3.32 9.24 26.91
CA ALA A 225 -3.04 7.81 27.04
C ALA A 225 -2.07 7.48 28.19
N ASN A 226 -0.98 8.24 28.33
CA ASN A 226 0.00 8.02 29.40
C ASN A 226 -0.60 8.24 30.80
N VAL A 227 -1.43 9.28 30.97
CA VAL A 227 -2.11 9.55 32.24
C VAL A 227 -3.12 8.44 32.56
N LEU A 228 -3.92 8.03 31.58
CA LEU A 228 -4.89 6.94 31.75
C LEU A 228 -4.18 5.63 32.15
N LYS A 229 -3.09 5.28 31.46
CA LYS A 229 -2.28 4.09 31.76
C LYS A 229 -1.78 4.09 33.21
N ASN A 230 -1.32 5.24 33.71
CA ASN A 230 -0.87 5.37 35.11
C ASN A 230 -2.03 5.25 36.10
N GLN A 231 -3.18 5.83 35.80
CA GLN A 231 -4.36 5.77 36.66
C GLN A 231 -4.96 4.36 36.73
N ILE A 232 -5.00 3.64 35.60
CA ILE A 232 -5.42 2.23 35.53
C ILE A 232 -4.53 1.34 36.41
N LYS A 233 -3.22 1.61 36.46
CA LYS A 233 -2.30 0.88 37.34
C LYS A 233 -2.48 1.23 38.82
N ALA A 234 -2.83 2.47 39.14
CA ALA A 234 -2.86 2.99 40.51
C ALA A 234 -4.21 2.79 41.24
N LYS A 235 -5.30 2.53 40.51
CA LYS A 235 -6.66 2.46 41.06
C LYS A 235 -7.28 1.08 40.80
N PRO A 236 -8.30 0.68 41.58
CA PRO A 236 -9.02 -0.58 41.34
C PRO A 236 -9.66 -0.60 39.95
N LYS A 237 -9.68 -1.77 39.30
CA LYS A 237 -10.30 -1.98 37.96
C LYS A 237 -11.72 -1.41 37.88
N SER A 238 -12.50 -1.50 38.95
CA SER A 238 -13.86 -0.99 39.00
C SER A 238 -13.98 0.54 38.87
N HIS A 239 -12.93 1.29 39.19
CA HIS A 239 -12.89 2.75 39.09
C HIS A 239 -12.34 3.28 37.77
N THR A 240 -11.77 2.41 36.93
CA THR A 240 -11.03 2.80 35.73
C THR A 240 -11.54 2.14 34.45
N ARG A 241 -12.78 1.62 34.42
CA ARG A 241 -13.33 0.93 33.25
C ARG A 241 -13.47 1.87 32.04
N ILE A 242 -13.93 3.10 32.27
CA ILE A 242 -14.00 4.15 31.23
C ILE A 242 -12.60 4.50 30.71
N PHE A 243 -11.61 4.59 31.61
CA PHE A 243 -10.23 4.91 31.24
C PHE A 243 -9.59 3.81 30.40
N ALA A 244 -9.86 2.54 30.71
CA ALA A 244 -9.39 1.40 29.93
C ALA A 244 -9.95 1.43 28.51
N ALA A 245 -11.27 1.59 28.36
CA ALA A 245 -11.91 1.70 27.04
C ALA A 245 -11.39 2.90 26.23
N LEU A 246 -11.16 4.05 26.88
CA LEU A 246 -10.59 5.23 26.23
C LEU A 246 -9.13 5.00 25.79
N LEU A 247 -8.32 4.32 26.62
CA LEU A 247 -6.93 4.00 26.29
C LEU A 247 -6.85 3.02 25.11
N ASP A 248 -7.69 1.98 25.11
CA ASP A 248 -7.76 0.98 24.04
C ASP A 248 -8.17 1.64 22.71
N MET A 249 -9.12 2.58 22.75
CA MET A 249 -9.53 3.33 21.57
C MET A 249 -8.43 4.27 21.05
N ILE A 250 -7.68 4.93 21.95
CA ILE A 250 -6.55 5.79 21.56
C ILE A 250 -5.43 4.98 20.89
N HIS A 251 -5.22 3.71 21.27
CA HIS A 251 -4.22 2.85 20.63
C HIS A 251 -4.46 2.68 19.13
N TRP A 252 -5.73 2.63 18.70
CA TRP A 252 -6.14 2.54 17.28
C TRP A 252 -6.43 3.90 16.64
N PHE A 253 -6.21 5.00 17.36
CA PHE A 253 -6.41 6.35 16.84
C PHE A 253 -5.17 6.79 16.07
N ALA A 254 -5.28 6.79 14.73
CA ALA A 254 -4.20 7.22 13.83
C ALA A 254 -2.85 6.52 14.12
N GLY A 255 -1.74 7.14 13.71
CA GLY A 255 -0.39 6.79 14.15
C GLY A 255 0.12 7.64 15.33
N GLN A 256 1.28 7.25 15.89
CA GLN A 256 1.92 7.95 17.01
C GLN A 256 2.20 9.44 16.71
N GLN A 257 2.56 9.76 15.47
CA GLN A 257 2.83 11.10 14.97
C GLN A 257 1.62 12.01 15.13
N ILE A 258 0.44 11.53 14.75
CA ILE A 258 -0.83 12.27 14.88
C ILE A 258 -1.20 12.41 16.35
N ARG A 259 -1.10 11.34 17.15
CA ARG A 259 -1.44 11.39 18.59
C ARG A 259 -0.55 12.33 19.40
N ASN A 260 0.70 12.52 18.98
CA ASN A 260 1.66 13.43 19.63
C ASN A 260 1.27 14.91 19.46
N VAL A 261 0.45 15.26 18.46
CA VAL A 261 0.06 16.65 18.19
C VAL A 261 -1.45 16.88 18.31
N ALA A 262 -2.28 15.89 18.01
CA ALA A 262 -3.73 15.98 18.11
C ALA A 262 -4.15 16.20 19.56
N SER A 263 -4.94 17.25 19.80
CA SER A 263 -5.45 17.63 21.12
C SER A 263 -6.83 17.03 21.39
N ILE A 264 -7.13 16.69 22.65
CA ILE A 264 -8.46 16.18 23.05
C ILE A 264 -9.58 17.17 22.72
N GLY A 265 -9.39 18.47 22.95
CA GLY A 265 -10.37 19.51 22.63
C GLY A 265 -10.61 19.66 21.13
N GLY A 266 -9.54 19.60 20.33
CA GLY A 266 -9.63 19.57 18.87
C GLY A 266 -10.47 18.39 18.34
N ASN A 267 -10.30 17.20 18.90
CA ASN A 267 -11.09 16.03 18.52
C ASN A 267 -12.60 16.20 18.80
N ILE A 268 -12.94 16.81 19.96
CA ILE A 268 -14.32 17.08 20.35
C ILE A 268 -14.94 18.15 19.45
N VAL A 269 -14.30 19.33 19.34
CA VAL A 269 -14.87 20.50 18.64
C VAL A 269 -15.00 20.27 17.13
N THR A 270 -14.17 19.39 16.55
CA THR A 270 -14.29 18.99 15.14
C THR A 270 -15.67 18.39 14.82
N GLY A 271 -16.30 17.70 15.79
CA GLY A 271 -17.63 17.10 15.60
C GLY A 271 -17.69 16.09 14.46
N SER A 272 -16.61 15.32 14.26
CA SER A 272 -16.57 14.28 13.24
C SER A 272 -17.55 13.14 13.60
N PRO A 273 -18.43 12.69 12.67
CA PRO A 273 -19.40 11.63 12.95
C PRO A 273 -18.76 10.25 13.18
N ILE A 274 -17.49 10.12 12.80
CA ILE A 274 -16.66 8.92 12.91
C ILE A 274 -15.51 9.13 13.91
N SER A 275 -15.62 10.11 14.81
CA SER A 275 -14.64 10.25 15.90
C SER A 275 -14.71 9.02 16.80
N ASP A 276 -13.54 8.47 17.12
CA ASP A 276 -13.42 7.31 18.00
C ASP A 276 -13.64 7.64 19.48
N LEU A 277 -13.37 8.89 19.88
CA LEU A 277 -13.42 9.27 21.30
C LEU A 277 -14.77 9.90 21.69
N ASN A 278 -15.47 10.53 20.74
CA ASN A 278 -16.74 11.20 21.02
C ASN A 278 -17.86 10.26 21.53
N PRO A 279 -18.06 9.05 20.97
CA PRO A 279 -19.00 8.08 21.54
C PRO A 279 -18.66 7.73 22.99
N ILE A 280 -17.37 7.60 23.33
CA ILE A 280 -16.93 7.31 24.70
C ILE A 280 -17.26 8.48 25.62
N PHE A 281 -16.99 9.73 25.20
CA PHE A 281 -17.28 10.91 26.01
C PHE A 281 -18.78 11.13 26.23
N ILE A 282 -19.62 10.83 25.23
CA ILE A 282 -21.08 10.89 25.36
C ILE A 282 -21.59 9.77 26.28
N ALA A 283 -21.16 8.52 26.07
CA ALA A 283 -21.61 7.40 26.89
C ALA A 283 -21.16 7.52 28.36
N SER A 284 -20.01 8.16 28.60
CA SER A 284 -19.48 8.40 29.96
C SER A 284 -20.01 9.69 30.61
N GLU A 285 -20.83 10.48 29.91
CA GLU A 285 -21.33 11.78 30.39
C GLU A 285 -20.19 12.72 30.83
N ALA A 286 -19.12 12.75 30.04
CA ALA A 286 -17.96 13.57 30.34
C ALA A 286 -18.35 15.06 30.40
N VAL A 287 -17.74 15.81 31.33
CA VAL A 287 -18.13 17.20 31.61
C VAL A 287 -17.14 18.17 31.00
N LEU A 288 -17.63 19.10 30.18
CA LEU A 288 -16.85 20.16 29.57
C LEU A 288 -16.95 21.45 30.38
N GLU A 289 -15.81 22.11 30.59
CA GLU A 289 -15.76 23.52 31.01
C GLU A 289 -15.55 24.40 29.79
N ILE A 290 -16.47 25.33 29.56
CA ILE A 290 -16.50 26.21 28.39
C ILE A 290 -16.38 27.65 28.86
N GLY A 291 -15.40 28.37 28.33
CA GLY A 291 -15.13 29.77 28.66
C GLY A 291 -15.57 30.74 27.56
N SER A 292 -16.00 31.92 27.98
CA SER A 292 -16.13 33.12 27.14
C SER A 292 -15.85 34.35 28.01
N VAL A 293 -15.85 35.55 27.41
CA VAL A 293 -15.77 36.81 28.17
C VAL A 293 -16.94 37.00 29.17
N ARG A 294 -18.02 36.22 29.04
CA ARG A 294 -19.16 36.22 29.97
C ARG A 294 -18.94 35.36 31.22
N GLY A 295 -17.86 34.58 31.27
CA GLY A 295 -17.57 33.61 32.33
C GLY A 295 -17.51 32.17 31.82
N ILE A 296 -17.40 31.24 32.78
CA ILE A 296 -17.26 29.80 32.53
C ILE A 296 -18.58 29.09 32.83
N ARG A 297 -19.02 28.21 31.93
CA ARG A 297 -20.15 27.31 32.14
C ARG A 297 -19.75 25.84 31.95
N ARG A 298 -20.48 24.95 32.61
CA ARG A 298 -20.29 23.49 32.51
C ARG A 298 -21.38 22.86 31.67
N ILE A 299 -21.00 21.92 30.79
CA ILE A 299 -21.92 21.15 29.95
C ILE A 299 -21.57 19.68 30.06
N VAL A 300 -22.58 18.82 30.21
CA VAL A 300 -22.41 17.37 30.10
C VAL A 300 -22.45 17.00 28.61
N MET A 301 -21.51 16.18 28.14
CA MET A 301 -21.59 15.61 26.80
C MET A 301 -22.66 14.52 26.78
N ASP A 302 -23.82 14.84 26.20
CA ASP A 302 -24.97 13.96 26.05
C ASP A 302 -25.43 13.86 24.58
N GLU A 303 -26.61 13.29 24.33
CA GLU A 303 -27.18 13.16 23.00
C GLU A 303 -27.44 14.50 22.28
N ASN A 304 -27.50 15.61 23.01
CA ASN A 304 -27.82 16.94 22.48
C ASN A 304 -26.56 17.78 22.21
N PHE A 305 -25.36 17.26 22.52
CA PHE A 305 -24.12 18.02 22.37
C PHE A 305 -23.77 18.32 20.90
N TYR A 306 -24.06 17.40 19.98
CA TYR A 306 -23.86 17.59 18.54
C TYR A 306 -25.20 17.86 17.85
N LEU A 307 -25.40 19.10 17.41
CA LEU A 307 -26.67 19.56 16.86
C LEU A 307 -26.88 19.14 15.40
N ALA A 308 -25.80 19.06 14.63
CA ALA A 308 -25.79 18.70 13.22
C ALA A 308 -24.37 18.29 12.79
N TYR A 309 -24.19 17.91 11.52
CA TYR A 309 -22.88 17.58 10.96
C TYR A 309 -21.82 18.64 11.29
N ARG A 310 -20.72 18.24 11.95
CA ARG A 310 -19.61 19.10 12.38
C ARG A 310 -20.01 20.35 13.19
N THR A 311 -21.13 20.28 13.92
CA THR A 311 -21.67 21.39 14.71
C THR A 311 -21.92 20.95 16.16
N THR A 312 -21.49 21.78 17.12
CA THR A 312 -21.64 21.55 18.56
C THR A 312 -22.58 22.58 19.20
N VAL A 313 -22.95 22.41 20.48
CA VAL A 313 -23.70 23.38 21.28
C VAL A 313 -22.92 24.65 21.68
N LEU A 314 -21.64 24.75 21.29
CA LEU A 314 -20.81 25.91 21.61
C LEU A 314 -21.27 27.15 20.82
N ARG A 315 -21.24 28.31 21.49
CA ARG A 315 -21.41 29.61 20.81
C ARG A 315 -20.12 29.98 20.07
N GLU A 316 -20.22 30.82 19.05
CA GLU A 316 -19.05 31.19 18.23
C GLU A 316 -17.93 31.89 19.02
N ASP A 317 -18.27 32.55 20.14
CA ASP A 317 -17.35 33.26 21.03
C ASP A 317 -16.86 32.40 22.21
N GLU A 318 -17.24 31.12 22.26
CA GLU A 318 -16.87 30.19 23.33
C GLU A 318 -15.66 29.32 22.96
N VAL A 319 -14.95 28.88 23.99
CA VAL A 319 -13.78 27.99 23.90
C VAL A 319 -13.91 26.86 24.90
N VAL A 320 -13.58 25.63 24.48
CA VAL A 320 -13.42 24.51 25.41
C VAL A 320 -12.15 24.71 26.24
N ILE A 321 -12.29 24.84 27.55
CA ILE A 321 -11.17 24.94 28.49
C ILE A 321 -10.65 23.56 28.84
N SER A 322 -11.54 22.66 29.26
CA SER A 322 -11.17 21.32 29.73
C SER A 322 -12.32 20.32 29.59
N LEU A 323 -11.96 19.04 29.64
CA LEU A 323 -12.85 17.89 29.74
C LEU A 323 -12.54 17.12 31.03
N THR A 324 -13.56 16.82 31.84
CA THR A 324 -13.44 15.88 32.96
C THR A 324 -14.05 14.53 32.57
N VAL A 325 -13.20 13.50 32.48
CA VAL A 325 -13.63 12.12 32.27
C VAL A 325 -13.84 11.47 33.64
N PRO A 326 -15.04 10.94 33.94
CA PRO A 326 -15.35 10.49 35.29
C PRO A 326 -14.70 9.14 35.65
N TYR A 327 -14.53 8.90 36.96
CA TYR A 327 -14.28 7.56 37.46
C TYR A 327 -15.52 6.68 37.26
N SER A 328 -15.32 5.38 36.98
CA SER A 328 -16.42 4.42 37.01
C SER A 328 -16.77 4.01 38.45
N LYS A 329 -18.00 3.58 38.69
CA LYS A 329 -18.45 3.04 39.99
C LYS A 329 -18.32 1.51 40.04
N GLN A 330 -18.41 0.94 41.25
CA GLN A 330 -18.30 -0.51 41.47
C GLN A 330 -19.27 -1.33 40.60
N ASN A 331 -20.53 -0.91 40.55
CA ASN A 331 -21.60 -1.57 39.78
C ASN A 331 -21.77 -1.03 38.35
N GLN A 332 -20.82 -0.21 37.87
CA GLN A 332 -20.88 0.41 36.55
C GLN A 332 -19.89 -0.24 35.59
N PHE A 333 -20.36 -0.71 34.45
CA PHE A 333 -19.56 -1.36 33.40
C PHE A 333 -19.55 -0.50 32.15
N PHE A 334 -18.42 -0.52 31.45
CA PHE A 334 -18.19 0.30 30.26
C PHE A 334 -17.41 -0.49 29.22
N CYS A 335 -17.89 -0.52 27.98
CA CYS A 335 -17.25 -1.20 26.85
C CYS A 335 -17.20 -0.24 25.65
N ALA A 336 -16.18 -0.38 24.81
CA ALA A 336 -16.08 0.37 23.55
C ALA A 336 -15.44 -0.49 22.45
N TYR A 337 -15.94 -0.36 21.22
CA TYR A 337 -15.46 -1.11 20.06
C TYR A 337 -15.33 -0.23 18.82
N LYS A 338 -14.45 -0.62 17.91
CA LYS A 338 -14.19 0.04 16.61
C LYS A 338 -14.01 -1.02 15.54
N GLN A 339 -14.57 -0.76 14.37
CA GLN A 339 -14.25 -1.49 13.15
C GLN A 339 -13.96 -0.50 12.02
N ALA A 340 -12.89 -0.74 11.27
CA ALA A 340 -12.44 0.06 10.15
C ALA A 340 -12.07 -0.86 8.95
N ARG A 341 -11.40 -0.34 7.92
CA ARG A 341 -10.91 -1.19 6.81
C ARG A 341 -9.61 -1.90 7.20
N ARG A 342 -8.76 -1.23 7.98
CA ARG A 342 -7.55 -1.78 8.62
C ARG A 342 -7.54 -1.44 10.12
N ARG A 343 -6.85 -2.24 10.96
CA ARG A 343 -6.78 -2.03 12.41
C ARG A 343 -6.16 -0.69 12.83
N ASP A 344 -4.97 -0.38 12.34
CA ASP A 344 -4.22 0.83 12.67
C ASP A 344 -4.34 1.93 11.61
N ASP A 345 -4.27 3.18 12.07
CA ASP A 345 -4.28 4.40 11.25
C ASP A 345 -5.42 4.46 10.21
N ASP A 346 -6.62 4.15 10.70
CA ASP A 346 -7.84 4.19 9.91
C ASP A 346 -9.01 4.82 10.64
N THR A 347 -9.89 5.45 9.86
CA THR A 347 -11.17 6.00 10.31
C THR A 347 -12.17 4.87 10.53
N ALA A 348 -12.93 4.94 11.63
CA ALA A 348 -13.98 3.95 11.89
C ALA A 348 -15.06 3.95 10.79
N ILE A 349 -15.46 2.75 10.40
CA ILE A 349 -16.71 2.51 9.66
C ILE A 349 -17.88 2.60 10.64
N VAL A 350 -17.77 1.91 11.77
CA VAL A 350 -18.64 2.05 12.95
C VAL A 350 -17.77 1.95 14.19
N ASN A 351 -18.06 2.79 15.19
CA ASN A 351 -17.55 2.64 16.54
C ASN A 351 -18.70 2.77 17.54
N PHE A 352 -18.50 2.24 18.74
CA PHE A 352 -19.54 2.07 19.74
C PHE A 352 -18.99 2.24 21.14
N ALA A 353 -19.79 2.82 22.04
CA ALA A 353 -19.55 2.80 23.46
C ALA A 353 -20.87 2.57 24.21
N ILE A 354 -20.80 1.82 25.32
CA ILE A 354 -21.93 1.57 26.20
C ILE A 354 -21.52 1.72 27.67
N ASN A 355 -22.41 2.33 28.44
CA ASN A 355 -22.28 2.53 29.87
C ASN A 355 -23.53 1.97 30.58
N VAL A 356 -23.32 0.99 31.46
CA VAL A 356 -24.39 0.30 32.20
C VAL A 356 -24.09 0.35 33.68
N THR A 357 -25.05 0.77 34.50
CA THR A 357 -24.94 0.68 35.97
C THR A 357 -26.03 -0.21 36.54
N PHE A 358 -25.65 -1.16 37.40
CA PHE A 358 -26.55 -2.15 38.01
C PHE A 358 -27.00 -1.71 39.41
N GLU A 359 -27.94 -0.76 39.49
CA GLU A 359 -28.61 -0.32 40.73
C GLU A 359 -30.09 0.03 40.42
N GLU A 360 -30.92 0.26 41.44
CA GLU A 360 -32.31 0.71 41.20
C GLU A 360 -32.33 2.12 40.58
N ASN A 361 -33.13 2.32 39.52
CA ASN A 361 -33.28 3.60 38.79
C ASN A 361 -32.02 4.17 38.11
N THR A 362 -31.03 3.34 37.76
CA THR A 362 -29.80 3.84 37.11
C THR A 362 -29.88 3.96 35.59
N LYS A 363 -29.16 4.96 35.07
CA LYS A 363 -29.09 5.34 33.66
C LYS A 363 -28.24 4.33 32.85
N MET A 364 -28.70 4.01 31.63
CA MET A 364 -27.95 3.28 30.61
C MET A 364 -27.79 4.19 29.39
N ILE A 365 -26.57 4.28 28.85
CA ILE A 365 -26.29 5.11 27.67
C ILE A 365 -25.49 4.29 26.66
N GLN A 366 -25.90 4.38 25.40
CA GLN A 366 -25.21 3.83 24.24
C GLN A 366 -24.92 4.95 23.26
N ALA A 367 -23.76 4.92 22.61
CA ALA A 367 -23.39 5.89 21.60
C ALA A 367 -22.67 5.22 20.41
N PHE A 368 -23.06 5.59 19.19
CA PHE A 368 -22.53 5.05 17.94
C PHE A 368 -21.98 6.16 17.04
N GLY A 369 -20.75 6.01 16.54
CA GLY A 369 -20.25 6.78 15.40
C GLY A 369 -20.38 6.01 14.09
N GLY A 370 -20.35 6.72 12.96
CA GLY A 370 -20.49 6.13 11.61
C GLY A 370 -21.92 5.71 11.22
N MET A 371 -22.87 5.81 12.15
CA MET A 371 -24.30 5.47 11.96
C MET A 371 -25.18 6.68 11.62
N GLY A 372 -24.60 7.85 11.34
CA GLY A 372 -25.35 9.06 11.00
C GLY A 372 -24.46 10.27 10.73
N ALA A 373 -25.08 11.44 10.58
CA ALA A 373 -24.37 12.71 10.37
C ALA A 373 -23.74 13.27 11.66
N THR A 374 -24.06 12.69 12.82
CA THR A 374 -23.49 12.97 14.14
C THR A 374 -23.35 11.64 14.90
N VAL A 375 -22.75 11.65 16.10
CA VAL A 375 -22.81 10.50 17.01
C VAL A 375 -24.27 10.23 17.38
N GLN A 376 -24.72 8.99 17.19
CA GLN A 376 -26.10 8.58 17.44
C GLN A 376 -26.24 7.94 18.83
N VAL A 377 -27.24 8.39 19.60
CA VAL A 377 -27.61 7.81 20.90
C VAL A 377 -29.00 7.17 20.75
N PRO A 378 -29.13 5.83 20.70
CA PRO A 378 -30.43 5.17 20.51
C PRO A 378 -31.25 5.20 21.80
N LEU A 379 -31.87 6.35 22.10
CA LEU A 379 -32.65 6.58 23.33
C LEU A 379 -33.80 5.57 23.51
N LYS A 380 -34.45 5.14 22.41
CA LYS A 380 -35.51 4.12 22.45
C LYS A 380 -34.95 2.80 23.01
N THR A 381 -33.82 2.33 22.48
CA THR A 381 -33.14 1.12 22.95
C THR A 381 -32.73 1.25 24.41
N CYS A 382 -32.13 2.38 24.79
CA CYS A 382 -31.74 2.62 26.18
C CYS A 382 -32.96 2.50 27.11
N LYS A 383 -34.08 3.15 26.78
CA LYS A 383 -35.34 3.07 27.54
C LYS A 383 -35.91 1.66 27.64
N VAL A 384 -35.85 0.88 26.56
CA VAL A 384 -36.35 -0.51 26.54
C VAL A 384 -35.60 -1.40 27.52
N MET A 385 -34.29 -1.16 27.71
CA MET A 385 -33.44 -1.96 28.59
C MET A 385 -33.46 -1.52 30.06
N LEU A 386 -33.89 -0.29 30.37
CA LEU A 386 -33.93 0.22 31.74
C LEU A 386 -34.83 -0.64 32.64
N GLY A 387 -34.36 -0.90 33.87
CA GLY A 387 -35.08 -1.68 34.88
C GLY A 387 -35.18 -3.19 34.61
N ARG A 388 -34.49 -3.71 33.58
CA ARG A 388 -34.49 -5.14 33.23
C ARG A 388 -33.21 -5.84 33.68
N SER A 389 -33.30 -7.15 33.88
CA SER A 389 -32.13 -8.00 34.11
C SER A 389 -31.30 -8.15 32.83
N TRP A 390 -29.97 -8.22 32.99
CA TRP A 390 -29.03 -8.39 31.87
C TRP A 390 -28.96 -9.86 31.46
N ASN A 391 -29.82 -10.25 30.53
CA ASN A 391 -29.96 -11.63 30.05
C ASN A 391 -30.30 -11.64 28.54
N GLN A 392 -30.42 -12.86 27.99
CA GLN A 392 -30.69 -13.06 26.56
C GLN A 392 -31.99 -12.39 26.08
N ASN A 393 -33.04 -12.36 26.90
CA ASN A 393 -34.30 -11.71 26.52
C ASN A 393 -34.12 -10.20 26.37
N THR A 394 -33.44 -9.56 27.32
CA THR A 394 -33.14 -8.13 27.25
C THR A 394 -32.21 -7.80 26.08
N LEU A 395 -31.23 -8.66 25.78
CA LEU A 395 -30.39 -8.53 24.59
C LEU A 395 -31.24 -8.58 23.31
N ASN A 396 -32.11 -9.58 23.15
CA ASN A 396 -32.96 -9.71 21.95
C ASN A 396 -33.83 -8.46 21.75
N MET A 397 -34.44 -7.95 22.82
CA MET A 397 -35.21 -6.70 22.78
C MET A 397 -34.35 -5.49 22.39
N ALA A 398 -33.10 -5.44 22.86
CA ALA A 398 -32.16 -4.38 22.49
C ALA A 398 -31.80 -4.44 21.00
N LEU A 399 -31.51 -5.64 20.49
CA LEU A 399 -31.19 -5.86 19.07
C LEU A 399 -32.35 -5.46 18.16
N ASP A 400 -33.58 -5.88 18.48
CA ASP A 400 -34.78 -5.53 17.71
C ASP A 400 -35.03 -4.01 17.74
N SER A 401 -34.85 -3.37 18.90
CA SER A 401 -34.96 -1.91 19.03
C SER A 401 -33.85 -1.16 18.26
N LEU A 402 -32.63 -1.70 18.15
CA LEU A 402 -31.54 -1.09 17.39
C LEU A 402 -31.80 -1.13 15.88
N ILE A 403 -32.41 -2.21 15.37
CA ILE A 403 -32.77 -2.34 13.95
C ILE A 403 -33.69 -1.20 13.52
N GLU A 404 -34.68 -0.85 14.35
CA GLU A 404 -35.59 0.26 14.13
C GLU A 404 -34.98 1.62 14.48
N GLY A 405 -34.16 1.68 15.53
CA GLY A 405 -33.65 2.91 16.13
C GLY A 405 -32.43 3.52 15.45
N LEU A 406 -31.70 2.76 14.63
CA LEU A 406 -30.54 3.22 13.85
C LEU A 406 -30.73 2.93 12.34
N PRO A 407 -31.75 3.51 11.68
CA PRO A 407 -31.95 3.33 10.25
C PRO A 407 -30.85 4.04 9.46
N LEU A 408 -30.38 3.40 8.39
CA LEU A 408 -29.49 4.01 7.41
C LEU A 408 -30.14 3.95 6.04
N SER A 409 -30.19 5.11 5.36
CA SER A 409 -30.66 5.17 3.97
C SER A 409 -29.73 4.34 3.07
N PRO A 410 -30.27 3.62 2.06
CA PRO A 410 -29.46 2.93 1.05
C PRO A 410 -28.42 3.83 0.34
N ASN A 411 -28.65 5.15 0.30
CA ASN A 411 -27.76 6.13 -0.34
C ASN A 411 -26.82 6.83 0.66
N ALA A 412 -26.75 6.38 1.92
CA ALA A 412 -26.02 7.11 2.95
C ALA A 412 -24.51 7.20 2.63
N PRO A 413 -23.87 8.36 2.86
CA PRO A 413 -22.44 8.54 2.65
C PRO A 413 -21.61 7.46 3.35
N GLY A 414 -20.56 7.00 2.68
CA GLY A 414 -19.70 5.90 3.11
C GLY A 414 -20.17 4.50 2.70
N GLY A 415 -21.39 4.34 2.16
CA GLY A 415 -21.87 3.05 1.65
C GLY A 415 -21.99 1.98 2.74
N MET A 416 -21.79 0.71 2.37
CA MET A 416 -21.71 -0.43 3.31
C MET A 416 -22.89 -0.53 4.28
N ILE A 417 -24.11 -0.28 3.80
CA ILE A 417 -25.28 -0.04 4.66
C ILE A 417 -25.61 -1.25 5.55
N GLN A 418 -25.70 -2.44 4.97
CA GLN A 418 -25.96 -3.67 5.71
C GLN A 418 -24.86 -3.97 6.72
N TYR A 419 -23.61 -3.81 6.30
CA TYR A 419 -22.46 -4.05 7.17
C TYR A 419 -22.42 -3.09 8.37
N ARG A 420 -22.70 -1.80 8.16
CA ARG A 420 -22.79 -0.82 9.26
C ARG A 420 -23.91 -1.19 10.24
N ARG A 421 -25.08 -1.57 9.72
CA ARG A 421 -26.20 -2.03 10.55
C ARG A 421 -25.86 -3.33 11.30
N SER A 422 -25.19 -4.29 10.66
CA SER A 422 -24.79 -5.54 11.33
C SER A 422 -23.79 -5.27 12.44
N LEU A 423 -22.80 -4.39 12.22
CA LEU A 423 -21.84 -4.00 13.25
C LEU A 423 -22.53 -3.40 14.48
N SER A 424 -23.62 -2.65 14.31
CA SER A 424 -24.36 -2.11 15.47
C SER A 424 -24.93 -3.23 16.37
N LEU A 425 -25.41 -4.31 15.75
CA LEU A 425 -25.93 -5.49 16.45
C LEU A 425 -24.80 -6.31 17.05
N SER A 426 -23.74 -6.55 16.27
CA SER A 426 -22.57 -7.31 16.69
C SER A 426 -21.85 -6.64 17.87
N PHE A 427 -21.72 -5.32 17.89
CA PHE A 427 -21.12 -4.60 19.02
C PHE A 427 -21.98 -4.64 20.28
N MET A 428 -23.30 -4.54 20.15
CA MET A 428 -24.20 -4.75 21.29
C MET A 428 -24.08 -6.17 21.84
N PHE A 429 -23.95 -7.18 20.98
CA PHE A 429 -23.73 -8.56 21.37
C PHE A 429 -22.37 -8.77 22.07
N LYS A 430 -21.27 -8.23 21.52
CA LYS A 430 -19.95 -8.27 22.16
C LYS A 430 -20.00 -7.62 23.55
N ALA A 431 -20.65 -6.47 23.69
CA ALA A 431 -20.82 -5.81 25.00
C ALA A 431 -21.65 -6.65 25.97
N TYR A 432 -22.72 -7.31 25.50
CA TYR A 432 -23.50 -8.22 26.32
C TYR A 432 -22.63 -9.34 26.91
N LEU A 433 -21.86 -10.03 26.06
CA LEU A 433 -20.96 -11.10 26.48
C LEU A 433 -19.87 -10.59 27.43
N GLU A 434 -19.27 -9.44 27.14
CA GLU A 434 -18.18 -8.89 27.96
C GLU A 434 -18.68 -8.49 29.36
N ILE A 435 -19.85 -7.86 29.45
CA ILE A 435 -20.47 -7.50 30.72
C ILE A 435 -20.92 -8.75 31.48
N MET A 436 -21.55 -9.73 30.81
CA MET A 436 -21.93 -11.01 31.43
C MET A 436 -20.71 -11.74 32.01
N ASN A 437 -19.61 -11.80 31.27
CA ASN A 437 -18.37 -12.42 31.72
C ASN A 437 -17.82 -11.70 32.98
N ASN A 438 -17.84 -10.38 32.99
CA ASN A 438 -17.41 -9.60 34.15
C ASN A 438 -18.36 -9.72 35.37
N LEU A 439 -19.62 -10.10 35.15
CA LEU A 439 -20.60 -10.42 36.21
C LEU A 439 -20.50 -11.88 36.69
N ASN A 440 -19.58 -12.69 36.13
CA ASN A 440 -19.52 -14.14 36.33
C ASN A 440 -20.84 -14.86 36.00
N GLY A 441 -21.54 -14.37 34.97
CA GLY A 441 -22.74 -15.04 34.46
C GLY A 441 -22.41 -16.32 33.69
N GLU A 442 -23.41 -17.18 33.52
CA GLU A 442 -23.27 -18.39 32.72
C GLU A 442 -23.16 -18.03 31.23
N LEU A 443 -22.01 -18.36 30.63
CA LEU A 443 -21.72 -18.15 29.20
C LEU A 443 -21.28 -19.46 28.56
N ASN A 444 -21.61 -19.63 27.29
CA ASN A 444 -21.09 -20.74 26.50
C ASN A 444 -19.60 -20.52 26.24
N ALA A 445 -18.77 -21.51 26.58
CA ALA A 445 -17.32 -21.44 26.41
C ALA A 445 -16.91 -21.11 24.96
N ARG A 446 -17.64 -21.60 23.95
CA ARG A 446 -17.36 -21.32 22.53
C ARG A 446 -17.56 -19.85 22.15
N GLU A 447 -18.40 -19.14 22.89
CA GLU A 447 -18.75 -17.73 22.63
C GLU A 447 -17.74 -16.74 23.22
N LEU A 448 -16.91 -17.18 24.18
CA LEU A 448 -15.89 -16.33 24.80
C LEU A 448 -14.86 -15.80 23.79
N SER A 449 -14.66 -16.50 22.68
CA SER A 449 -13.86 -16.06 21.54
C SER A 449 -14.28 -14.67 21.00
N ALA A 450 -15.55 -14.29 21.12
CA ALA A 450 -16.04 -12.98 20.69
C ALA A 450 -15.43 -11.81 21.47
N ILE A 451 -15.13 -12.01 22.76
CA ILE A 451 -14.67 -10.93 23.66
C ILE A 451 -13.17 -11.01 23.96
N GLU A 452 -12.46 -11.92 23.30
CA GLU A 452 -11.01 -11.99 23.42
C GLU A 452 -10.38 -10.76 22.74
N PRO A 453 -9.66 -9.91 23.51
CA PRO A 453 -9.07 -8.70 22.97
C PRO A 453 -7.98 -9.03 21.95
N TYR A 454 -7.63 -8.04 21.12
CA TYR A 454 -6.43 -8.14 20.30
C TYR A 454 -5.21 -8.36 21.20
N GLN A 455 -4.44 -9.40 20.89
CA GLN A 455 -3.18 -9.70 21.57
C GLN A 455 -2.03 -9.45 20.61
N PHE A 456 -1.14 -8.53 20.99
CA PHE A 456 0.13 -8.37 20.30
C PHE A 456 0.93 -9.67 20.38
N LYS A 457 1.36 -10.18 19.22
CA LYS A 457 2.24 -11.34 19.11
C LYS A 457 3.51 -10.91 18.42
N VAL A 458 4.66 -11.27 18.98
CA VAL A 458 5.96 -10.96 18.41
C VAL A 458 6.08 -11.61 17.02
N PRO A 459 6.30 -10.82 15.96
CA PRO A 459 6.47 -11.37 14.62
C PRO A 459 7.68 -12.30 14.51
N LYS A 460 7.54 -13.37 13.73
CA LYS A 460 8.58 -14.36 13.42
C LYS A 460 8.79 -14.41 11.92
N SER A 461 9.99 -14.78 11.50
CA SER A 461 10.28 -14.98 10.09
C SER A 461 11.52 -15.83 9.89
N SER A 462 11.56 -16.52 8.76
CA SER A 462 12.73 -17.28 8.31
C SER A 462 12.94 -17.09 6.80
N GLN A 463 14.19 -16.96 6.40
CA GLN A 463 14.56 -16.82 4.99
C GLN A 463 15.61 -17.85 4.61
N MET A 464 15.25 -18.76 3.70
CA MET A 464 16.12 -19.86 3.27
C MET A 464 16.59 -19.63 1.84
N PHE A 465 17.91 -19.68 1.62
CA PHE A 465 18.55 -19.48 0.32
C PHE A 465 19.84 -20.30 0.23
N HIS A 466 20.33 -20.50 -1.00
CA HIS A 466 21.58 -21.22 -1.23
C HIS A 466 22.80 -20.29 -1.05
N ILE A 467 23.86 -20.82 -0.44
CA ILE A 467 25.12 -20.11 -0.21
C ILE A 467 26.17 -20.68 -1.14
N LEU A 468 26.79 -19.81 -1.95
CA LEU A 468 27.86 -20.19 -2.86
C LEU A 468 29.13 -20.58 -2.10
N PRO A 469 29.90 -21.59 -2.56
CA PRO A 469 31.15 -21.99 -1.93
C PRO A 469 32.18 -20.84 -1.83
N SER A 470 32.89 -20.77 -0.70
CA SER A 470 33.90 -19.73 -0.39
C SER A 470 35.16 -19.76 -1.27
N SER A 471 35.28 -20.73 -2.18
CA SER A 471 36.40 -20.86 -3.13
C SER A 471 36.40 -19.81 -4.25
N MET A 472 35.30 -19.10 -4.50
CA MET A 472 35.21 -18.01 -5.48
C MET A 472 35.35 -16.62 -4.81
N LYS A 473 36.57 -16.25 -4.41
CA LYS A 473 36.82 -15.00 -3.64
C LYS A 473 36.29 -13.71 -4.31
N THR A 474 36.31 -13.61 -5.63
CA THR A 474 35.93 -12.39 -6.40
C THR A 474 34.52 -12.42 -7.01
N CYS A 475 33.77 -13.52 -6.88
CA CYS A 475 32.40 -13.57 -7.42
C CYS A 475 31.45 -12.75 -6.52
N ALA A 476 30.80 -11.72 -7.08
CA ALA A 476 29.82 -10.89 -6.37
C ALA A 476 28.38 -11.40 -6.55
N VAL A 477 28.11 -12.10 -7.65
CA VAL A 477 26.81 -12.73 -7.96
C VAL A 477 26.47 -13.80 -6.91
N GLY A 478 25.21 -13.86 -6.49
CA GLY A 478 24.70 -14.79 -5.47
C GLY A 478 24.97 -14.36 -4.02
N LYS A 479 25.73 -13.29 -3.78
CA LYS A 479 25.92 -12.72 -2.44
C LYS A 479 24.75 -11.81 -2.05
N PRO A 480 24.33 -11.79 -0.76
CA PRO A 480 23.26 -10.93 -0.25
C PRO A 480 23.77 -9.49 -0.02
N ILE A 481 24.28 -8.84 -1.07
CA ILE A 481 24.80 -7.47 -0.98
C ILE A 481 23.61 -6.51 -0.79
N PRO A 482 23.63 -5.62 0.23
CA PRO A 482 22.58 -4.62 0.40
C PRO A 482 22.43 -3.72 -0.83
N HIS A 483 21.23 -3.18 -1.01
CA HIS A 483 20.97 -2.21 -2.08
C HIS A 483 21.98 -1.05 -2.00
N LEU A 484 22.67 -0.73 -3.10
CA LEU A 484 23.80 0.22 -3.09
C LEU A 484 23.42 1.64 -2.63
N SER A 485 22.16 2.04 -2.80
CA SER A 485 21.66 3.32 -2.28
C SER A 485 21.04 3.23 -0.87
N ALA A 486 20.97 2.06 -0.24
CA ALA A 486 20.28 1.87 1.04
C ALA A 486 20.78 2.81 2.14
N ILE A 487 22.10 2.99 2.26
CA ILE A 487 22.67 3.93 3.23
C ILE A 487 22.22 5.37 2.90
N LYS A 488 22.27 5.78 1.63
CA LYS A 488 21.84 7.12 1.20
C LYS A 488 20.35 7.35 1.44
N GLN A 489 19.54 6.30 1.27
CA GLN A 489 18.11 6.34 1.56
C GLN A 489 17.86 6.47 3.06
N SER A 490 18.63 5.77 3.91
CA SER A 490 18.55 5.89 5.37
C SER A 490 19.04 7.23 5.92
N THR A 491 19.94 7.92 5.21
CA THR A 491 20.44 9.24 5.60
C THR A 491 19.65 10.41 5.02
N GLY A 492 18.79 10.18 4.03
CA GLY A 492 18.13 11.23 3.27
C GLY A 492 19.03 11.89 2.22
N GLU A 493 20.17 11.27 1.87
CA GLU A 493 21.11 11.76 0.85
C GLU A 493 20.80 11.21 -0.55
N ALA A 494 19.84 10.27 -0.66
CA ALA A 494 19.35 9.80 -1.95
C ALA A 494 18.43 10.85 -2.58
N VAL A 495 18.88 11.52 -3.63
CA VAL A 495 18.12 12.55 -4.36
C VAL A 495 17.09 11.91 -5.30
N TYR A 496 15.80 12.18 -5.08
CA TYR A 496 14.70 11.90 -6.00
C TYR A 496 14.43 13.10 -6.90
N CYS A 497 13.42 13.02 -7.80
CA CYS A 497 13.20 14.07 -8.80
C CYS A 497 12.97 15.45 -8.18
N ASP A 498 12.14 15.53 -7.13
CA ASP A 498 11.78 16.79 -6.47
C ASP A 498 12.85 17.27 -5.46
N ASP A 499 13.77 16.40 -5.04
CA ASP A 499 14.86 16.79 -4.15
C ASP A 499 15.95 17.59 -4.88
N MET A 500 15.90 17.63 -6.20
CA MET A 500 16.84 18.42 -6.98
C MET A 500 16.71 19.91 -6.62
N PRO A 501 17.83 20.60 -6.35
CA PRO A 501 17.80 22.04 -6.09
C PRO A 501 17.13 22.79 -7.22
N GLU A 502 16.39 23.85 -6.87
CA GLU A 502 15.76 24.72 -7.86
C GLU A 502 16.82 25.39 -8.75
N PHE A 503 16.54 25.40 -10.05
CA PHE A 503 17.29 26.19 -11.00
C PHE A 503 16.98 27.68 -10.83
N LYS A 504 17.93 28.53 -11.22
CA LYS A 504 17.69 29.97 -11.25
C LYS A 504 16.51 30.29 -12.18
N ASN A 505 15.57 31.09 -11.67
CA ASN A 505 14.34 31.49 -12.37
C ASN A 505 13.42 30.30 -12.76
N GLU A 506 13.53 29.17 -12.08
CA GLU A 506 12.60 28.04 -12.23
C GLU A 506 11.15 28.47 -11.94
N LEU A 507 10.20 27.80 -12.60
CA LEU A 507 8.77 28.00 -12.45
C LEU A 507 8.09 26.69 -12.09
N HIS A 508 6.89 26.79 -11.53
CA HIS A 508 6.07 25.64 -11.15
C HIS A 508 4.79 25.58 -11.96
N MET A 509 4.33 24.36 -12.23
CA MET A 509 3.10 24.09 -12.97
C MET A 509 2.00 23.57 -12.06
N GLY A 510 0.77 24.06 -12.25
CA GLY A 510 -0.46 23.54 -11.67
C GLY A 510 -1.46 23.15 -12.77
N LEU A 511 -2.09 21.99 -12.65
CA LEU A 511 -2.98 21.47 -13.68
C LEU A 511 -4.45 21.88 -13.45
N VAL A 512 -5.16 22.17 -14.53
CA VAL A 512 -6.62 22.36 -14.52
C VAL A 512 -7.25 21.02 -14.89
N LEU A 513 -7.92 20.38 -13.94
CA LEU A 513 -8.47 19.03 -14.10
C LEU A 513 -9.99 19.06 -14.28
N SER A 514 -10.53 18.09 -15.02
CA SER A 514 -11.97 17.90 -15.12
C SER A 514 -12.58 17.54 -13.76
N SER A 515 -13.65 18.24 -13.38
CA SER A 515 -14.48 17.85 -12.23
C SER A 515 -15.62 16.90 -12.59
N LYS A 516 -15.84 16.58 -13.88
CA LYS A 516 -16.96 15.78 -14.39
C LYS A 516 -16.48 14.54 -15.15
N ALA A 517 -17.23 13.44 -15.04
CA ALA A 517 -16.91 12.17 -15.71
C ALA A 517 -17.27 12.16 -17.20
N HIS A 518 -18.39 12.80 -17.59
CA HIS A 518 -18.79 12.87 -19.00
C HIS A 518 -19.52 14.19 -19.28
N ALA A 519 -18.89 15.11 -19.99
CA ALA A 519 -19.44 16.44 -20.26
C ALA A 519 -18.76 17.12 -21.45
N THR A 520 -19.45 18.09 -22.07
CA THR A 520 -18.76 19.15 -22.83
C THR A 520 -18.42 20.32 -21.90
N PHE A 521 -17.40 21.12 -22.24
CA PHE A 521 -17.00 22.24 -21.38
C PHE A 521 -16.48 23.46 -22.14
N LYS A 522 -16.37 24.57 -21.42
CA LYS A 522 -15.65 25.80 -21.82
C LYS A 522 -14.81 26.30 -20.64
N MET A 523 -13.65 26.90 -20.93
CA MET A 523 -12.73 27.45 -19.92
C MET A 523 -12.52 28.95 -20.09
N ASP A 524 -12.35 29.66 -18.98
CA ASP A 524 -11.90 31.04 -18.92
C ASP A 524 -10.78 31.21 -17.87
N PRO A 525 -9.51 31.43 -18.30
CA PRO A 525 -8.37 31.59 -17.41
C PRO A 525 -8.13 33.05 -16.98
N SER A 526 -8.97 34.01 -17.41
CA SER A 526 -8.67 35.45 -17.31
C SER A 526 -8.38 35.95 -15.89
N ASP A 527 -9.07 35.43 -14.88
CA ASP A 527 -8.84 35.84 -13.48
C ASP A 527 -7.59 35.20 -12.88
N ALA A 528 -7.23 33.99 -13.32
CA ALA A 528 -5.99 33.33 -12.91
C ALA A 528 -4.77 34.08 -13.47
N LEU A 529 -4.83 34.54 -14.72
CA LEU A 529 -3.76 35.27 -15.41
C LEU A 529 -3.50 36.68 -14.86
N LYS A 530 -4.44 37.26 -14.09
CA LYS A 530 -4.25 38.56 -13.42
C LYS A 530 -3.44 38.47 -12.13
N LEU A 531 -3.23 37.26 -11.59
CA LEU A 531 -2.46 37.10 -10.37
C LEU A 531 -0.98 37.39 -10.63
N ASP A 532 -0.39 38.20 -9.75
CA ASP A 532 1.05 38.46 -9.79
C ASP A 532 1.84 37.16 -9.61
N GLY A 533 2.92 37.01 -10.38
CA GLY A 533 3.71 35.78 -10.47
C GLY A 533 3.13 34.65 -11.33
N VAL A 534 1.97 34.82 -11.99
CA VAL A 534 1.47 33.90 -13.03
C VAL A 534 1.97 34.33 -14.40
N HIS A 535 2.57 33.41 -15.16
CA HIS A 535 3.24 33.74 -16.42
C HIS A 535 2.58 33.16 -17.67
N LEU A 536 1.91 32.01 -17.56
CA LEU A 536 1.39 31.30 -18.73
C LEU A 536 0.19 30.43 -18.35
N PHE A 537 -0.79 30.39 -19.23
CA PHE A 537 -1.81 29.35 -19.29
C PHE A 537 -1.62 28.58 -20.61
N LEU A 538 -1.68 27.25 -20.54
CA LEU A 538 -1.63 26.34 -21.68
C LEU A 538 -2.93 25.55 -21.76
N SER A 539 -3.41 25.34 -22.99
CA SER A 539 -4.58 24.52 -23.30
C SER A 539 -4.40 23.77 -24.63
N ALA A 540 -5.43 23.06 -25.08
CA ALA A 540 -5.41 22.39 -26.39
C ALA A 540 -5.14 23.36 -27.56
N GLU A 541 -5.47 24.65 -27.43
CA GLU A 541 -5.24 25.66 -28.47
C GLU A 541 -3.75 25.96 -28.70
N ASP A 542 -2.89 25.62 -27.75
CA ASP A 542 -1.44 25.84 -27.83
C ASP A 542 -0.68 24.71 -28.54
N ILE A 543 -1.39 23.68 -29.00
CA ILE A 543 -0.83 22.50 -29.66
C ILE A 543 -1.64 22.23 -30.94
N SER A 544 -0.99 21.82 -32.03
CA SER A 544 -1.74 21.42 -33.23
C SER A 544 -2.64 20.22 -32.90
N PRO A 545 -3.86 20.11 -33.47
CA PRO A 545 -4.76 18.98 -33.21
C PRO A 545 -4.10 17.62 -33.46
N GLU A 546 -3.27 17.54 -34.51
CA GLU A 546 -2.50 16.33 -34.84
C GLU A 546 -1.49 15.94 -33.76
N ASN A 547 -0.84 16.91 -33.11
CA ASN A 547 0.13 16.62 -32.06
C ASN A 547 -0.52 16.43 -30.70
N ASN A 548 -1.65 17.09 -30.43
CA ASN A 548 -2.35 16.99 -29.16
C ASN A 548 -2.78 15.54 -28.86
N CYS A 549 -3.17 14.76 -29.87
CA CYS A 549 -3.63 13.36 -29.71
C CYS A 549 -2.51 12.30 -29.69
N LYS A 550 -1.23 12.70 -29.67
CA LYS A 550 -0.10 11.76 -29.76
C LYS A 550 0.51 11.38 -28.40
N LEU A 551 -0.19 11.65 -27.28
CA LEU A 551 0.38 11.42 -25.94
C LEU A 551 0.45 9.92 -25.59
N GLY A 552 -0.58 9.12 -25.93
CA GLY A 552 -0.68 7.70 -25.58
C GLY A 552 0.10 6.74 -26.49
N PHE A 553 0.29 5.49 -26.06
CA PHE A 553 0.79 4.41 -26.91
C PHE A 553 -0.36 3.83 -27.75
N GLN A 554 -0.39 4.09 -29.05
CA GLN A 554 -1.45 3.62 -29.96
C GLN A 554 -2.88 3.90 -29.43
N SER A 555 -3.04 4.99 -28.66
CA SER A 555 -4.28 5.34 -27.97
C SER A 555 -4.59 6.82 -28.11
N ASP A 556 -5.88 7.16 -28.03
CA ASP A 556 -6.40 8.52 -28.26
C ASP A 556 -6.20 9.46 -27.05
N ILE A 557 -5.18 9.22 -26.22
CA ILE A 557 -4.87 10.10 -25.09
C ILE A 557 -4.32 11.42 -25.63
N VAL A 558 -4.92 12.51 -25.16
CA VAL A 558 -4.54 13.88 -25.50
C VAL A 558 -3.68 14.53 -24.43
N VAL A 559 -2.89 15.55 -24.79
CA VAL A 559 -2.15 16.39 -23.82
C VAL A 559 -3.12 17.24 -23.01
N PHE A 560 -4.01 17.97 -23.71
CA PHE A 560 -5.09 18.74 -23.12
C PHE A 560 -6.40 18.39 -23.81
N VAL A 561 -7.46 18.14 -23.03
CA VAL A 561 -8.80 17.91 -23.59
C VAL A 561 -9.29 19.21 -24.23
N GLU A 562 -9.83 19.11 -25.45
CA GLU A 562 -10.29 20.28 -26.21
C GLU A 562 -11.76 20.62 -25.92
N LYS A 563 -12.66 19.62 -25.93
CA LYS A 563 -14.11 19.87 -25.96
C LYS A 563 -14.95 18.96 -25.06
N THR A 564 -14.70 17.66 -25.10
CA THR A 564 -15.50 16.66 -24.37
C THR A 564 -14.62 15.92 -23.38
N VAL A 565 -14.96 16.04 -22.10
CA VAL A 565 -14.36 15.22 -21.04
C VAL A 565 -15.08 13.89 -20.98
N THR A 566 -14.30 12.82 -20.85
CA THR A 566 -14.75 11.43 -20.76
C THR A 566 -14.26 10.72 -19.51
N SER A 567 -13.60 11.45 -18.60
CA SER A 567 -13.35 11.01 -17.22
C SER A 567 -13.10 12.22 -16.31
N GLN A 568 -13.43 12.09 -15.03
CA GLN A 568 -12.94 13.01 -14.00
C GLN A 568 -11.40 12.94 -13.97
N GLY A 569 -10.73 14.06 -13.68
CA GLY A 569 -9.27 14.12 -13.59
C GLY A 569 -8.54 14.30 -14.92
N GLN A 570 -9.22 14.25 -16.07
CA GLN A 570 -8.59 14.59 -17.36
C GLN A 570 -8.05 16.02 -17.36
N ILE A 571 -6.86 16.20 -17.92
CA ILE A 571 -6.15 17.49 -17.95
C ILE A 571 -6.78 18.38 -19.02
N LEU A 572 -7.33 19.51 -18.61
CA LEU A 572 -7.96 20.51 -19.50
C LEU A 572 -6.96 21.60 -19.91
N GLY A 573 -6.05 21.94 -19.01
CA GLY A 573 -5.03 22.97 -19.22
C GLY A 573 -4.00 22.98 -18.09
N ALA A 574 -3.05 23.90 -18.16
CA ALA A 574 -2.01 24.08 -17.15
C ALA A 574 -1.68 25.55 -16.92
N ILE A 575 -1.47 25.94 -15.66
CA ILE A 575 -0.97 27.26 -15.25
C ILE A 575 0.50 27.13 -14.85
N VAL A 576 1.33 28.11 -15.25
CA VAL A 576 2.73 28.21 -14.86
C VAL A 576 2.95 29.49 -14.04
N ALA A 577 3.55 29.36 -12.87
CA ALA A 577 3.74 30.47 -11.92
C ALA A 577 5.05 30.34 -11.13
N GLU A 578 5.42 31.38 -10.37
CA GLU A 578 6.69 31.45 -9.62
C GLU A 578 6.80 30.47 -8.44
N SER A 579 5.68 29.92 -7.95
CA SER A 579 5.69 28.90 -6.90
C SER A 579 4.60 27.87 -7.11
N GLN A 580 4.79 26.66 -6.58
CA GLN A 580 3.80 25.58 -6.66
C GLN A 580 2.46 26.00 -6.05
N SER A 581 2.48 26.64 -4.87
CA SER A 581 1.27 27.08 -4.19
C SER A 581 0.46 28.09 -5.00
N LEU A 582 1.14 29.01 -5.69
CA LEU A 582 0.51 29.99 -6.58
C LEU A 582 -0.05 29.31 -7.84
N ALA A 583 0.72 28.43 -8.48
CA ALA A 583 0.31 27.71 -9.68
C ALA A 583 -0.95 26.87 -9.43
N GLN A 584 -1.00 26.11 -8.33
CA GLN A 584 -2.16 25.33 -7.93
C GLN A 584 -3.36 26.20 -7.55
N LYS A 585 -3.14 27.33 -6.85
CA LYS A 585 -4.21 28.29 -6.53
C LYS A 585 -4.81 28.88 -7.81
N ALA A 586 -3.96 29.33 -8.73
CA ALA A 586 -4.36 29.93 -10.00
C ALA A 586 -5.07 28.91 -10.91
N ALA A 587 -4.61 27.65 -10.97
CA ALA A 587 -5.28 26.58 -11.70
C ALA A 587 -6.72 26.35 -11.22
N ARG A 588 -6.96 26.39 -9.90
CA ARG A 588 -8.32 26.31 -9.33
C ARG A 588 -9.19 27.55 -9.59
N MET A 589 -8.59 28.68 -9.96
CA MET A 589 -9.33 29.90 -10.30
C MET A 589 -9.78 29.94 -11.77
N VAL A 590 -9.28 29.04 -12.62
CA VAL A 590 -9.77 28.89 -13.99
C VAL A 590 -11.24 28.47 -13.96
N LYS A 591 -12.11 29.27 -14.57
CA LYS A 591 -13.55 29.00 -14.57
C LYS A 591 -13.86 27.96 -15.64
N VAL A 592 -14.41 26.83 -15.23
CA VAL A 592 -14.83 25.76 -16.16
C VAL A 592 -16.35 25.58 -16.06
N THR A 593 -17.04 25.76 -17.19
CA THR A 593 -18.49 25.55 -17.29
C THR A 593 -18.76 24.25 -18.03
N TYR A 594 -19.56 23.35 -17.45
CA TYR A 594 -19.86 22.03 -18.00
C TYR A 594 -21.30 21.90 -18.49
N THR A 595 -21.51 21.11 -19.54
CA THR A 595 -22.81 20.53 -19.92
C THR A 595 -22.67 19.01 -19.89
N GLU A 596 -23.22 18.38 -18.86
CA GLU A 596 -23.10 16.93 -18.63
C GLU A 596 -23.78 16.10 -19.73
N LEU A 597 -23.18 14.97 -20.05
CA LEU A 597 -23.63 14.04 -21.09
C LEU A 597 -24.07 12.71 -20.46
N GLN A 598 -24.99 12.03 -21.13
CA GLN A 598 -25.48 10.70 -20.76
C GLN A 598 -25.28 9.72 -21.93
N PRO A 599 -25.09 8.41 -21.66
CA PRO A 599 -24.95 7.82 -20.34
C PRO A 599 -23.57 8.11 -19.72
N VAL A 600 -23.49 8.08 -18.39
CA VAL A 600 -22.22 7.91 -17.66
C VAL A 600 -22.02 6.41 -17.42
N ILE A 601 -20.96 5.84 -17.98
CA ILE A 601 -20.66 4.40 -17.92
C ILE A 601 -19.54 4.21 -16.91
N VAL A 602 -19.80 3.56 -15.77
CA VAL A 602 -18.80 3.42 -14.69
C VAL A 602 -18.32 1.98 -14.57
N THR A 603 -19.26 1.04 -14.48
CA THR A 603 -18.99 -0.38 -14.22
C THR A 603 -18.75 -1.18 -15.50
N ILE A 604 -18.15 -2.37 -15.37
CA ILE A 604 -18.06 -3.34 -16.48
C ILE A 604 -19.45 -3.72 -16.98
N GLU A 605 -20.42 -3.89 -16.09
CA GLU A 605 -21.80 -4.23 -16.41
C GLU A 605 -22.49 -3.11 -17.20
N ASP A 606 -22.24 -1.84 -16.87
CA ASP A 606 -22.72 -0.71 -17.67
C ASP A 606 -22.12 -0.78 -19.08
N ALA A 607 -20.82 -1.05 -19.19
CA ALA A 607 -20.15 -1.16 -20.49
C ALA A 607 -20.73 -2.30 -21.33
N ILE A 608 -20.99 -3.47 -20.74
CA ILE A 608 -21.66 -4.59 -21.42
C ILE A 608 -23.07 -4.18 -21.85
N LYS A 609 -23.85 -3.59 -20.95
CA LYS A 609 -25.24 -3.16 -21.20
C LYS A 609 -25.33 -2.14 -22.35
N TYR A 610 -24.41 -1.19 -22.42
CA TYR A 610 -24.38 -0.14 -23.45
C TYR A 610 -23.51 -0.50 -24.66
N ASN A 611 -22.98 -1.73 -24.73
CA ASN A 611 -22.03 -2.15 -25.78
C ASN A 611 -20.83 -1.18 -25.94
N SER A 612 -20.34 -0.66 -24.82
CA SER A 612 -19.24 0.31 -24.75
C SER A 612 -17.90 -0.42 -24.63
N PHE A 613 -17.37 -0.83 -25.78
CA PHE A 613 -16.08 -1.48 -25.91
C PHE A 613 -15.14 -0.62 -26.78
N PHE A 614 -13.84 -0.78 -26.60
CA PHE A 614 -12.89 -0.12 -27.50
C PHE A 614 -12.94 -0.73 -28.89
N THR A 615 -13.07 0.12 -29.92
CA THR A 615 -13.18 -0.25 -31.34
C THR A 615 -11.87 -0.04 -32.11
N ASN A 616 -10.88 0.61 -31.51
CA ASN A 616 -9.56 0.89 -32.08
C ASN A 616 -8.55 -0.24 -31.84
N ILE A 617 -8.98 -1.35 -31.24
CA ILE A 617 -8.19 -2.53 -30.91
C ILE A 617 -8.96 -3.81 -31.28
N VAL A 618 -8.30 -4.97 -31.25
CA VAL A 618 -8.97 -6.27 -31.45
C VAL A 618 -9.84 -6.61 -30.23
N ASN A 619 -11.16 -6.58 -30.43
CA ASN A 619 -12.15 -6.75 -29.36
C ASN A 619 -13.41 -7.47 -29.88
N PRO A 620 -13.76 -8.68 -29.40
CA PRO A 620 -13.00 -9.45 -28.43
C PRO A 620 -11.71 -10.02 -29.01
N SER A 621 -10.68 -10.14 -28.16
CA SER A 621 -9.54 -11.02 -28.42
C SER A 621 -9.96 -12.46 -28.17
N VAL A 622 -9.62 -13.39 -29.07
CA VAL A 622 -10.06 -14.80 -28.99
C VAL A 622 -8.86 -15.73 -29.02
N ILE A 623 -8.84 -16.72 -28.11
CA ILE A 623 -7.90 -17.84 -28.12
C ILE A 623 -8.69 -19.14 -28.08
N GLU A 624 -8.41 -20.03 -29.04
CA GLU A 624 -8.99 -21.37 -29.07
C GLU A 624 -7.90 -22.43 -29.25
N ALA A 625 -7.97 -23.49 -28.45
CA ALA A 625 -7.04 -24.61 -28.44
C ALA A 625 -7.77 -25.93 -28.17
N GLY A 626 -7.36 -27.01 -28.85
CA GLY A 626 -8.01 -28.31 -28.74
C GLY A 626 -9.38 -28.37 -29.43
N ASN A 627 -10.23 -29.30 -29.03
CA ASN A 627 -11.62 -29.43 -29.50
C ASN A 627 -12.57 -29.30 -28.30
N VAL A 628 -12.95 -28.07 -28.01
CA VAL A 628 -13.75 -27.68 -26.84
C VAL A 628 -15.14 -28.30 -26.88
N ASP A 629 -15.81 -28.27 -28.02
CA ASP A 629 -17.18 -28.80 -28.15
C ASP A 629 -17.22 -30.33 -27.93
N LYS A 630 -16.24 -31.07 -28.47
CA LYS A 630 -16.11 -32.51 -28.22
C LYS A 630 -15.84 -32.81 -26.75
N ALA A 631 -14.96 -32.03 -26.11
CA ALA A 631 -14.61 -32.22 -24.71
C ALA A 631 -15.79 -31.93 -23.78
N PHE A 632 -16.60 -30.90 -24.05
CA PHE A 632 -17.84 -30.64 -23.29
C PHE A 632 -18.88 -31.73 -23.50
N THR A 633 -19.04 -32.24 -24.74
CA THR A 633 -20.01 -33.29 -25.04
C THR A 633 -19.66 -34.63 -24.37
N GLY A 634 -18.37 -34.92 -24.21
CA GLY A 634 -17.87 -36.17 -23.64
C GLY A 634 -17.51 -36.15 -22.15
N ALA A 635 -17.61 -35.01 -21.48
CA ALA A 635 -17.25 -34.89 -20.06
C ALA A 635 -18.35 -35.43 -19.13
N SER A 636 -17.95 -36.02 -18.00
CA SER A 636 -18.89 -36.45 -16.96
C SER A 636 -19.65 -35.28 -16.32
N HIS A 637 -18.94 -34.17 -16.12
CA HIS A 637 -19.45 -33.04 -15.34
C HIS A 637 -19.10 -31.71 -15.99
N VAL A 638 -19.99 -30.74 -15.81
CA VAL A 638 -19.83 -29.36 -16.24
C VAL A 638 -20.31 -28.44 -15.14
N ILE A 639 -19.50 -27.44 -14.81
CA ILE A 639 -19.88 -26.36 -13.87
C ILE A 639 -19.71 -25.01 -14.54
N GLU A 640 -20.48 -24.03 -14.07
CA GLU A 640 -20.36 -22.62 -14.43
C GLU A 640 -20.01 -21.82 -13.17
N GLY A 641 -19.27 -20.73 -13.35
CA GLY A 641 -18.86 -19.87 -12.25
C GLY A 641 -18.36 -18.52 -12.71
N GLU A 642 -18.10 -17.67 -11.73
CA GLU A 642 -17.56 -16.33 -11.96
C GLU A 642 -16.55 -15.95 -10.88
N CYS A 643 -15.61 -15.08 -11.25
CA CYS A 643 -14.68 -14.46 -10.32
C CYS A 643 -14.45 -12.99 -10.69
N ARG A 644 -14.02 -12.19 -9.70
CA ARG A 644 -13.76 -10.76 -9.83
C ARG A 644 -12.50 -10.35 -9.10
N SER A 645 -11.87 -9.31 -9.63
CA SER A 645 -10.77 -8.59 -8.98
C SER A 645 -11.01 -7.10 -9.12
N GLY A 646 -10.92 -6.36 -8.00
CA GLY A 646 -11.12 -4.92 -7.97
C GLY A 646 -9.93 -4.12 -8.54
N ALA A 647 -10.12 -2.81 -8.67
CA ALA A 647 -9.06 -1.88 -9.04
C ALA A 647 -7.98 -1.80 -7.94
N GLN A 648 -6.77 -1.38 -8.33
CA GLN A 648 -5.67 -1.15 -7.39
C GLN A 648 -4.86 0.08 -7.80
N GLU A 649 -4.60 0.97 -6.87
CA GLU A 649 -3.73 2.13 -7.04
C GLU A 649 -2.25 1.73 -6.89
N HIS A 650 -1.38 2.23 -7.78
CA HIS A 650 0.06 1.93 -7.72
C HIS A 650 0.64 2.32 -6.38
N PHE A 651 0.28 3.53 -5.94
CA PHE A 651 0.68 4.12 -4.67
C PHE A 651 2.20 4.03 -4.45
N TYR A 652 2.99 4.26 -5.52
CA TYR A 652 4.39 4.63 -5.36
C TYR A 652 4.48 5.80 -4.40
N LEU A 653 5.44 5.81 -3.48
CA LEU A 653 5.44 6.82 -2.42
C LEU A 653 5.89 8.21 -2.93
N GLU A 654 6.74 8.25 -3.95
CA GLU A 654 7.04 9.46 -4.73
C GLU A 654 5.97 9.65 -5.81
N PRO A 655 5.11 10.68 -5.76
CA PRO A 655 4.16 11.00 -6.84
C PRO A 655 4.83 11.27 -8.20
N GLN A 656 4.04 11.40 -9.27
CA GLN A 656 4.54 11.81 -10.57
C GLN A 656 5.27 13.16 -10.46
N SER A 657 6.49 13.19 -11.00
CA SER A 657 7.42 14.31 -10.83
C SER A 657 8.24 14.52 -12.09
N THR A 658 8.37 15.77 -12.54
CA THR A 658 9.23 16.14 -13.66
C THR A 658 9.77 17.57 -13.56
N ILE A 659 10.96 17.79 -14.08
CA ILE A 659 11.59 19.10 -14.27
C ILE A 659 12.08 19.17 -15.72
N ALA A 660 11.60 20.15 -16.48
CA ALA A 660 12.04 20.41 -17.85
C ALA A 660 12.92 21.65 -17.89
N VAL A 661 14.13 21.53 -18.43
CA VAL A 661 15.17 22.57 -18.44
C VAL A 661 15.56 22.89 -19.88
N PRO A 662 15.27 24.11 -20.39
CA PRO A 662 15.68 24.49 -21.73
C PRO A 662 17.18 24.79 -21.82
N LYS A 663 17.80 24.41 -22.93
CA LYS A 663 19.21 24.62 -23.27
C LYS A 663 19.33 25.32 -24.64
N GLU A 664 20.52 25.30 -25.25
CA GLU A 664 20.80 25.95 -26.55
C GLU A 664 19.98 25.31 -27.69
N ASP A 665 19.70 26.04 -28.76
CA ASP A 665 19.09 25.49 -30.00
C ASP A 665 17.83 24.61 -29.84
N ASN A 666 16.93 24.98 -28.92
CA ASN A 666 15.71 24.21 -28.54
C ASN A 666 16.00 22.83 -27.92
N GLU A 667 17.21 22.60 -27.42
CA GLU A 667 17.49 21.45 -26.59
C GLU A 667 16.73 21.53 -25.27
N LEU A 668 16.27 20.36 -24.80
CA LEU A 668 15.55 20.19 -23.56
C LEU A 668 16.19 19.06 -22.76
N GLU A 669 16.61 19.38 -21.55
CA GLU A 669 17.02 18.41 -20.55
C GLU A 669 15.83 18.15 -19.61
N ILE A 670 15.44 16.89 -19.50
CA ILE A 670 14.24 16.45 -18.78
C ILE A 670 14.66 15.51 -17.66
N PHE A 671 14.40 15.92 -16.42
CA PHE A 671 14.45 15.04 -15.25
C PHE A 671 13.03 14.54 -15.02
N CYS A 672 12.81 13.23 -15.02
CA CYS A 672 11.47 12.68 -14.93
C CYS A 672 11.48 11.40 -14.10
N ALA A 673 10.52 11.26 -13.19
CA ALA A 673 10.27 10.01 -12.51
C ALA A 673 9.55 9.02 -13.46
N THR A 674 10.31 8.38 -14.37
CA THR A 674 9.77 7.47 -15.41
C THR A 674 10.54 6.14 -15.50
N GLN A 675 9.83 5.06 -15.78
CA GLN A 675 10.39 3.73 -16.11
C GLN A 675 10.79 3.62 -17.58
N CYS A 676 10.31 4.54 -18.44
CA CYS A 676 10.54 4.53 -19.88
C CYS A 676 11.03 5.91 -20.38
N PRO A 677 12.34 6.19 -20.24
CA PRO A 677 12.93 7.44 -20.72
C PRO A 677 12.76 7.64 -22.24
N LEU A 678 12.84 6.56 -23.02
CA LEU A 678 12.62 6.58 -24.47
C LEU A 678 11.23 7.11 -24.82
N PHE A 679 10.19 6.52 -24.22
CA PHE A 679 8.80 6.93 -24.48
C PHE A 679 8.61 8.40 -24.15
N THR A 680 9.11 8.84 -22.98
CA THR A 680 9.04 10.25 -22.56
C THR A 680 9.71 11.18 -23.58
N ALA A 681 10.92 10.84 -24.04
CA ALA A 681 11.66 11.61 -25.04
C ALA A 681 10.91 11.67 -26.38
N GLN A 682 10.35 10.54 -26.83
CA GLN A 682 9.57 10.44 -28.06
C GLN A 682 8.31 11.31 -28.00
N LYS A 683 7.57 11.28 -26.87
CA LYS A 683 6.35 12.08 -26.72
C LYS A 683 6.64 13.58 -26.72
N ILE A 684 7.68 14.02 -26.01
CA ILE A 684 8.11 15.42 -26.06
C ILE A 684 8.54 15.81 -27.47
N SER A 685 9.38 14.98 -28.12
CA SER A 685 9.85 15.21 -29.48
C SER A 685 8.69 15.37 -30.48
N THR A 686 7.73 14.45 -30.45
CA THR A 686 6.57 14.46 -31.34
C THR A 686 5.67 15.67 -31.09
N VAL A 687 5.32 15.96 -29.84
CA VAL A 687 4.36 17.04 -29.53
C VAL A 687 4.95 18.42 -29.81
N LEU A 688 6.21 18.66 -29.42
CA LEU A 688 6.88 19.94 -29.61
C LEU A 688 7.49 20.09 -31.01
N ASN A 689 7.48 19.04 -31.83
CA ASN A 689 8.15 18.98 -33.13
C ASN A 689 9.65 19.32 -33.04
N ILE A 690 10.31 18.81 -31.99
CA ILE A 690 11.76 18.94 -31.77
C ILE A 690 12.40 17.58 -32.01
N PRO A 691 13.46 17.46 -32.84
CA PRO A 691 14.13 16.19 -33.07
C PRO A 691 14.60 15.52 -31.77
N GLN A 692 14.39 14.20 -31.66
CA GLN A 692 14.65 13.45 -30.42
C GLN A 692 16.09 13.59 -29.89
N HIS A 693 17.10 13.79 -30.75
CA HIS A 693 18.49 13.99 -30.31
C HIS A 693 18.70 15.26 -29.46
N LYS A 694 17.75 16.20 -29.49
CA LYS A 694 17.71 17.41 -28.66
C LYS A 694 16.94 17.22 -27.34
N ILE A 695 16.37 16.04 -27.11
CA ILE A 695 15.56 15.73 -25.93
C ILE A 695 16.32 14.72 -25.06
N HIS A 696 16.92 15.21 -23.98
CA HIS A 696 17.76 14.40 -23.08
C HIS A 696 16.95 14.06 -21.84
N VAL A 697 16.49 12.81 -21.72
CA VAL A 697 15.75 12.35 -20.54
C VAL A 697 16.70 11.63 -19.59
N ARG A 698 16.73 12.08 -18.33
CA ARG A 698 17.62 11.61 -17.28
C ARG A 698 16.83 11.08 -16.10
N VAL A 699 17.17 9.89 -15.62
CA VAL A 699 16.52 9.23 -14.49
C VAL A 699 17.56 8.59 -13.59
N LYS A 700 17.74 9.15 -12.38
CA LYS A 700 18.68 8.58 -11.39
C LYS A 700 18.07 7.42 -10.59
N ARG A 701 16.83 7.57 -10.14
CA ARG A 701 16.06 6.59 -9.35
C ARG A 701 14.59 7.01 -9.26
N LEU A 702 13.71 6.07 -8.91
CA LEU A 702 12.30 6.31 -8.60
C LEU A 702 11.96 5.93 -7.15
N GLY A 703 11.07 6.67 -6.51
CA GLY A 703 10.44 6.31 -5.23
C GLY A 703 9.31 5.30 -5.37
N GLY A 704 9.53 4.26 -6.16
CA GLY A 704 8.54 3.27 -6.61
C GLY A 704 7.95 3.62 -7.99
N GLY A 705 7.56 2.60 -8.76
CA GLY A 705 6.99 2.75 -10.10
C GLY A 705 5.84 1.77 -10.36
N PHE A 706 6.10 0.47 -10.23
CA PHE A 706 5.09 -0.61 -10.29
C PHE A 706 4.23 -0.65 -11.56
N GLY A 707 4.68 -0.06 -12.66
CA GLY A 707 3.95 0.07 -13.95
C GLY A 707 3.30 1.44 -14.15
N GLY A 708 2.92 2.14 -13.08
CA GLY A 708 2.26 3.45 -13.15
C GLY A 708 3.18 4.57 -13.61
N LYS A 709 4.50 4.34 -13.60
CA LYS A 709 5.50 5.25 -14.16
C LYS A 709 6.04 4.80 -15.51
N GLU A 710 5.36 3.89 -16.21
CA GLU A 710 5.79 3.42 -17.54
C GLU A 710 5.49 4.46 -18.64
N GLN A 711 4.21 4.85 -18.79
CA GLN A 711 3.79 5.81 -19.84
C GLN A 711 3.17 7.09 -19.27
N ARG A 712 2.47 7.00 -18.13
CA ARG A 712 1.78 8.14 -17.48
C ARG A 712 2.64 9.37 -17.16
N PRO A 713 3.96 9.27 -16.89
CA PRO A 713 4.80 10.45 -16.68
C PRO A 713 4.76 11.44 -17.85
N ALA A 714 4.49 10.97 -19.08
CA ALA A 714 4.34 11.84 -20.24
C ALA A 714 3.23 12.89 -20.07
N SER A 715 2.18 12.58 -19.30
CA SER A 715 1.03 13.46 -19.05
C SER A 715 1.41 14.75 -18.31
N ILE A 716 2.54 14.76 -17.59
CA ILE A 716 3.08 15.96 -16.94
C ILE A 716 4.38 16.45 -17.58
N ALA A 717 5.20 15.55 -18.14
CA ALA A 717 6.47 15.90 -18.76
C ALA A 717 6.29 16.66 -20.08
N VAL A 718 5.28 16.31 -20.89
CA VAL A 718 4.99 17.00 -22.15
C VAL A 718 4.50 18.44 -21.90
N PRO A 719 3.48 18.69 -21.04
CA PRO A 719 3.11 20.05 -20.66
C PRO A 719 4.28 20.86 -20.08
N ALA A 720 5.07 20.28 -19.16
CA ALA A 720 6.21 20.96 -18.57
C ALA A 720 7.28 21.33 -19.61
N ALA A 721 7.59 20.43 -20.54
CA ALA A 721 8.49 20.68 -21.65
C ALA A 721 7.97 21.79 -22.58
N LEU A 722 6.67 21.78 -22.91
CA LEU A 722 6.04 22.82 -23.73
C LEU A 722 6.15 24.20 -23.06
N ALA A 723 5.84 24.29 -21.77
CA ALA A 723 5.98 25.51 -20.98
C ALA A 723 7.44 25.98 -20.91
N ALA A 724 8.37 25.08 -20.61
CA ALA A 724 9.79 25.38 -20.48
C ALA A 724 10.38 25.89 -21.80
N ASN A 725 10.01 25.27 -22.91
CA ASN A 725 10.43 25.70 -24.24
C ASN A 725 9.88 27.10 -24.59
N ARG A 726 8.59 27.36 -24.31
CA ARG A 726 7.94 28.64 -24.64
C ARG A 726 8.45 29.80 -23.79
N LEU A 727 8.68 29.58 -22.50
CA LEU A 727 9.15 30.60 -21.55
C LEU A 727 10.67 30.72 -21.51
N ARG A 728 11.40 29.77 -22.10
CA ARG A 728 12.87 29.65 -22.01
C ARG A 728 13.36 29.67 -20.56
N ARG A 729 12.58 29.05 -19.67
CA ARG A 729 12.83 28.93 -18.23
C ARG A 729 12.61 27.48 -17.78
N PRO A 730 13.32 26.98 -16.77
CA PRO A 730 13.03 25.68 -16.17
C PRO A 730 11.60 25.62 -15.62
N VAL A 731 10.92 24.48 -15.78
CA VAL A 731 9.56 24.25 -15.25
C VAL A 731 9.50 22.93 -14.50
N ARG A 732 9.06 22.98 -13.25
CA ARG A 732 8.81 21.84 -12.37
C ARG A 732 7.31 21.56 -12.26
N CYS A 733 6.93 20.29 -12.38
CA CYS A 733 5.57 19.82 -12.16
C CYS A 733 5.59 18.59 -11.25
N ILE A 734 5.02 18.73 -10.05
CA ILE A 734 4.93 17.68 -9.02
C ILE A 734 3.46 17.55 -8.63
N LEU A 735 2.91 16.35 -8.73
CA LEU A 735 1.53 16.10 -8.34
C LEU A 735 1.39 15.91 -6.84
N ASP A 736 0.32 16.48 -6.27
CA ASP A 736 -0.16 16.01 -4.97
C ASP A 736 -0.80 14.61 -5.11
N ARG A 737 -0.91 13.86 -4.00
CA ARG A 737 -1.42 12.48 -4.02
C ARG A 737 -2.84 12.36 -4.59
N ASP A 738 -3.70 13.33 -4.32
CA ASP A 738 -5.08 13.36 -4.82
C ASP A 738 -5.13 13.65 -6.32
N GLU A 739 -4.25 14.51 -6.83
CA GLU A 739 -4.10 14.76 -8.27
C GLU A 739 -3.54 13.52 -8.98
N ASP A 740 -2.54 12.85 -8.38
CA ASP A 740 -1.92 11.63 -8.91
C ASP A 740 -2.98 10.54 -9.15
N ILE A 741 -3.76 10.18 -8.12
CA ILE A 741 -4.82 9.16 -8.19
C ILE A 741 -5.90 9.51 -9.23
N LEU A 742 -6.23 10.80 -9.38
CA LEU A 742 -7.24 11.25 -10.36
C LEU A 742 -6.76 11.12 -11.82
N ILE A 743 -5.45 11.25 -12.06
CA ILE A 743 -4.88 11.34 -13.40
C ILE A 743 -4.38 9.99 -13.91
N THR A 744 -3.71 9.21 -13.06
CA THR A 744 -2.82 8.13 -13.52
C THR A 744 -3.50 6.81 -13.79
N GLY A 745 -4.72 6.62 -13.27
CA GLY A 745 -5.40 5.33 -13.26
C GLY A 745 -4.61 4.28 -12.46
N GLY A 746 -5.08 3.03 -12.50
CA GLY A 746 -4.48 1.94 -11.71
C GLY A 746 -4.47 0.61 -12.45
N ARG A 747 -4.47 -0.48 -11.68
CA ARG A 747 -4.74 -1.83 -12.16
C ARG A 747 -6.18 -1.95 -12.65
N HIS A 748 -6.37 -2.56 -13.82
CA HIS A 748 -7.68 -2.92 -14.36
C HIS A 748 -8.47 -3.85 -13.43
N PRO A 749 -9.69 -3.46 -13.02
CA PRO A 749 -10.72 -4.40 -12.57
C PRO A 749 -11.00 -5.47 -13.62
N PHE A 750 -11.32 -6.68 -13.16
CA PHE A 750 -11.74 -7.78 -14.02
C PHE A 750 -13.04 -8.40 -13.51
N TYR A 751 -13.92 -8.71 -14.46
CA TYR A 751 -15.05 -9.61 -14.28
C TYR A 751 -14.88 -10.80 -15.22
N ILE A 752 -14.92 -12.01 -14.67
CA ILE A 752 -14.64 -13.24 -15.41
C ILE A 752 -15.79 -14.21 -15.22
N LYS A 753 -16.28 -14.77 -16.32
CA LYS A 753 -17.25 -15.86 -16.35
C LYS A 753 -16.61 -17.07 -17.01
N TYR A 754 -16.81 -18.25 -16.45
CA TYR A 754 -16.27 -19.48 -17.01
C TYR A 754 -17.28 -20.62 -16.95
N LYS A 755 -17.10 -21.56 -17.87
CA LYS A 755 -17.72 -22.87 -17.91
C LYS A 755 -16.60 -23.90 -18.05
N THR A 756 -16.56 -24.91 -17.19
CA THR A 756 -15.47 -25.90 -17.18
C THR A 756 -16.01 -27.32 -17.14
N ALA A 757 -15.43 -28.19 -17.97
CA ALA A 757 -15.76 -29.61 -18.07
C ALA A 757 -14.66 -30.45 -17.40
N PHE A 758 -15.04 -31.48 -16.66
CA PHE A 758 -14.12 -32.34 -15.92
C PHE A 758 -14.67 -33.78 -15.77
N ASP A 759 -13.78 -34.72 -15.45
CA ASP A 759 -14.12 -36.13 -15.19
C ASP A 759 -14.47 -36.40 -13.71
N ASP A 760 -14.87 -37.63 -13.39
CA ASP A 760 -15.24 -38.06 -12.03
C ASP A 760 -14.06 -37.97 -11.03
N HIS A 761 -12.83 -37.90 -11.53
CA HIS A 761 -11.63 -37.72 -10.71
C HIS A 761 -11.34 -36.24 -10.42
N GLY A 762 -11.90 -35.32 -11.21
CA GLY A 762 -11.66 -33.89 -11.14
C GLY A 762 -10.56 -33.40 -12.08
N LYS A 763 -10.18 -34.20 -13.08
CA LYS A 763 -9.27 -33.78 -14.16
C LYS A 763 -10.03 -32.82 -15.07
N ILE A 764 -9.49 -31.60 -15.25
CA ILE A 764 -10.10 -30.60 -16.12
C ILE A 764 -9.83 -30.97 -17.57
N LEU A 765 -10.91 -31.09 -18.34
CA LEU A 765 -10.87 -31.49 -19.75
C LEU A 765 -11.02 -30.29 -20.68
N ALA A 766 -11.89 -29.33 -20.34
CA ALA A 766 -12.13 -28.15 -21.16
C ALA A 766 -12.57 -26.92 -20.35
N CYS A 767 -12.30 -25.73 -20.89
CA CYS A 767 -12.76 -24.46 -20.33
C CYS A 767 -13.24 -23.52 -21.46
N GLU A 768 -14.43 -22.96 -21.31
CA GLU A 768 -14.89 -21.78 -22.07
C GLU A 768 -14.96 -20.59 -21.11
N ILE A 769 -14.29 -19.48 -21.43
CA ILE A 769 -14.10 -18.37 -20.50
C ILE A 769 -14.24 -17.00 -21.18
N PHE A 770 -14.87 -16.07 -20.47
CA PHE A 770 -15.09 -14.68 -20.87
C PHE A 770 -14.46 -13.76 -19.84
N LEU A 771 -13.46 -12.98 -20.25
CA LEU A 771 -12.77 -12.01 -19.41
C LEU A 771 -13.17 -10.61 -19.87
N TYR A 772 -13.65 -9.80 -18.94
CA TYR A 772 -13.96 -8.39 -19.16
C TYR A 772 -13.06 -7.57 -18.26
N ASN A 773 -12.31 -6.61 -18.82
CA ASN A 773 -11.57 -5.64 -18.02
C ASN A 773 -12.12 -4.22 -18.21
N ASN A 774 -12.04 -3.42 -17.15
CA ASN A 774 -12.39 -2.00 -17.22
C ASN A 774 -11.16 -1.19 -17.66
N GLY A 775 -11.12 -0.75 -18.92
CA GLY A 775 -9.99 0.01 -19.49
C GLY A 775 -10.01 1.51 -19.16
N GLY A 776 -11.11 2.04 -18.63
CA GLY A 776 -11.29 3.48 -18.44
C GLY A 776 -11.61 4.21 -19.75
N TYR A 777 -11.28 5.51 -19.81
CA TYR A 777 -11.65 6.37 -20.94
C TYR A 777 -10.83 6.15 -22.24
N ALA A 778 -9.64 5.56 -22.13
CA ALA A 778 -8.71 5.31 -23.24
C ALA A 778 -8.10 3.91 -23.14
N SER A 779 -7.83 3.28 -24.29
CA SER A 779 -7.36 1.89 -24.37
C SER A 779 -5.96 1.73 -23.78
N ASP A 780 -5.04 2.66 -24.07
CA ASP A 780 -3.67 2.64 -23.54
C ASP A 780 -3.01 1.25 -23.68
N LEU A 781 -2.55 0.59 -22.61
CA LEU A 781 -2.05 -0.81 -22.64
C LEU A 781 -3.10 -1.88 -22.33
N SER A 782 -4.39 -1.55 -22.32
CA SER A 782 -5.47 -2.44 -21.86
C SER A 782 -5.62 -3.72 -22.69
N ASP A 783 -5.32 -3.66 -23.98
CA ASP A 783 -5.35 -4.79 -24.90
C ASP A 783 -4.18 -5.77 -24.63
N LEU A 784 -2.97 -5.26 -24.40
CA LEU A 784 -1.81 -6.07 -24.01
C LEU A 784 -2.03 -6.71 -22.63
N ILE A 785 -2.67 -6.00 -21.70
CA ILE A 785 -3.04 -6.52 -20.38
C ILE A 785 -4.08 -7.65 -20.53
N MET A 786 -5.07 -7.49 -21.41
CA MET A 786 -6.03 -8.54 -21.73
C MET A 786 -5.34 -9.75 -22.39
N GLN A 787 -4.39 -9.53 -23.31
CA GLN A 787 -3.62 -10.61 -23.92
C GLN A 787 -2.83 -11.40 -22.87
N ARG A 788 -2.13 -10.73 -21.96
CA ARG A 788 -1.43 -11.42 -20.86
C ARG A 788 -2.41 -12.18 -19.96
N ALA A 789 -3.57 -11.59 -19.66
CA ALA A 789 -4.61 -12.24 -18.87
C ALA A 789 -5.11 -13.54 -19.53
N LEU A 790 -5.34 -13.52 -20.84
CA LEU A 790 -5.75 -14.68 -21.64
C LEU A 790 -4.68 -15.80 -21.67
N TYR A 791 -3.39 -15.47 -21.55
CA TYR A 791 -2.32 -16.48 -21.46
C TYR A 791 -2.07 -17.01 -20.04
N HIS A 792 -2.66 -16.42 -19.01
CA HIS A 792 -2.40 -16.79 -17.60
C HIS A 792 -3.63 -17.25 -16.82
N PHE A 793 -4.84 -17.21 -17.37
CA PHE A 793 -6.06 -17.49 -16.58
C PHE A 793 -6.08 -18.89 -15.93
N GLN A 794 -5.36 -19.85 -16.52
CA GLN A 794 -5.23 -21.21 -16.01
C GLN A 794 -4.32 -21.32 -14.77
N ASN A 795 -3.59 -20.26 -14.42
CA ASN A 795 -2.54 -20.28 -13.41
C ASN A 795 -1.52 -21.41 -13.66
N ALA A 796 -1.45 -22.40 -12.77
CA ALA A 796 -0.48 -23.49 -12.81
C ALA A 796 -1.11 -24.80 -13.31
N TYR A 797 -2.33 -24.75 -13.86
CA TYR A 797 -3.13 -25.92 -14.21
C TYR A 797 -3.18 -26.15 -15.72
N ASN A 798 -2.92 -27.38 -16.15
CA ASN A 798 -2.98 -27.80 -17.54
C ASN A 798 -4.43 -28.14 -17.94
N ILE A 799 -5.05 -27.25 -18.73
CA ILE A 799 -6.36 -27.46 -19.34
C ILE A 799 -6.17 -27.62 -20.87
N PRO A 800 -6.41 -28.81 -21.43
CA PRO A 800 -6.02 -29.12 -22.81
C PRO A 800 -6.93 -28.52 -23.89
N ASN A 801 -8.20 -28.26 -23.57
CA ASN A 801 -9.15 -27.66 -24.51
C ASN A 801 -9.64 -26.32 -23.96
N VAL A 802 -9.39 -25.22 -24.68
CA VAL A 802 -9.71 -23.86 -24.22
C VAL A 802 -10.39 -23.08 -25.32
N ARG A 803 -11.45 -22.35 -24.97
CA ARG A 803 -12.02 -21.26 -25.78
C ARG A 803 -12.15 -20.03 -24.88
N ALA A 804 -11.35 -19.00 -25.13
CA ALA A 804 -11.25 -17.82 -24.28
C ALA A 804 -11.53 -16.53 -25.06
N PHE A 805 -12.38 -15.67 -24.50
CA PHE A 805 -12.77 -14.38 -25.06
C PHE A 805 -12.36 -13.25 -24.10
N GLY A 806 -11.62 -12.26 -24.60
CA GLY A 806 -11.19 -11.08 -23.84
C GLY A 806 -11.83 -9.80 -24.37
N TYR A 807 -12.61 -9.11 -23.54
CA TYR A 807 -13.31 -7.87 -23.85
C TYR A 807 -12.72 -6.69 -23.07
N VAL A 808 -12.35 -5.64 -23.79
CA VAL A 808 -11.86 -4.40 -23.17
C VAL A 808 -12.97 -3.36 -23.13
N CYS A 809 -13.48 -3.09 -21.93
CA CYS A 809 -14.61 -2.19 -21.69
C CYS A 809 -14.13 -0.73 -21.64
N LYS A 810 -14.85 0.15 -22.34
CA LYS A 810 -14.64 1.60 -22.30
C LYS A 810 -15.61 2.24 -21.32
N THR A 811 -15.09 2.97 -20.34
CA THR A 811 -15.86 3.59 -19.26
C THR A 811 -15.46 5.05 -19.06
N ASN A 812 -16.22 5.79 -18.27
CA ASN A 812 -16.00 7.18 -17.92
C ASN A 812 -15.12 7.34 -16.65
N LEU A 813 -14.13 6.47 -16.50
CA LEU A 813 -13.17 6.45 -15.41
C LEU A 813 -11.74 6.72 -15.93
N PRO A 814 -10.78 7.07 -15.04
CA PRO A 814 -9.39 7.24 -15.43
C PRO A 814 -8.89 6.02 -16.20
N SER A 815 -8.17 6.25 -17.30
CA SER A 815 -7.61 5.17 -18.11
C SER A 815 -6.64 4.36 -17.26
N ASN A 816 -6.94 3.08 -17.09
CA ASN A 816 -6.09 2.16 -16.32
C ASN A 816 -4.81 1.85 -17.10
N MET A 817 -3.78 1.38 -16.39
CA MET A 817 -2.41 1.26 -16.89
C MET A 817 -1.79 -0.08 -16.46
N ALA A 818 -0.58 -0.35 -16.94
CA ALA A 818 0.27 -1.41 -16.40
C ALA A 818 0.36 -1.32 -14.86
N MET A 819 0.15 -2.46 -14.19
CA MET A 819 0.49 -2.61 -12.78
C MET A 819 1.09 -3.98 -12.54
N ARG A 820 2.06 -4.09 -11.61
CA ARG A 820 2.82 -5.31 -11.28
C ARG A 820 2.00 -6.61 -11.48
N GLY A 821 2.38 -7.45 -12.43
CA GLY A 821 1.68 -8.68 -12.84
C GLY A 821 0.88 -8.55 -14.14
N PHE A 822 0.56 -7.33 -14.56
CA PHE A 822 0.10 -6.98 -15.90
C PHE A 822 -1.13 -7.79 -16.40
N GLY A 823 -2.16 -7.94 -15.56
CA GLY A 823 -3.39 -8.68 -15.89
C GLY A 823 -3.39 -10.15 -15.44
N ALA A 824 -2.22 -10.76 -15.28
CA ALA A 824 -2.13 -12.16 -14.85
C ALA A 824 -2.71 -12.41 -13.45
N PRO A 825 -2.43 -11.59 -12.39
CA PRO A 825 -3.01 -11.82 -11.08
C PRO A 825 -4.54 -11.81 -11.07
N GLN A 826 -5.16 -11.01 -11.94
CA GLN A 826 -6.61 -10.95 -12.07
C GLN A 826 -7.17 -12.21 -12.73
N SER A 827 -6.56 -12.67 -13.82
CA SER A 827 -7.07 -13.84 -14.55
C SER A 827 -6.74 -15.16 -13.89
N MET A 828 -5.59 -15.28 -13.21
CA MET A 828 -5.16 -16.48 -12.49
C MET A 828 -6.15 -16.89 -11.37
N LEU A 829 -6.97 -15.96 -10.87
CA LEU A 829 -8.08 -16.28 -9.97
C LEU A 829 -9.04 -17.30 -10.61
N ALA A 830 -9.27 -17.25 -11.92
CA ALA A 830 -10.17 -18.19 -12.60
C ALA A 830 -9.71 -19.64 -12.41
N GLY A 831 -8.42 -19.93 -12.60
CA GLY A 831 -7.83 -21.25 -12.33
C GLY A 831 -8.10 -21.74 -10.91
N GLU A 832 -7.85 -20.89 -9.92
CA GLU A 832 -8.05 -21.22 -8.50
C GLU A 832 -9.52 -21.41 -8.12
N PHE A 833 -10.43 -20.63 -8.71
CA PHE A 833 -11.87 -20.76 -8.52
C PHE A 833 -12.41 -22.04 -9.18
N MET A 834 -11.94 -22.37 -10.39
CA MET A 834 -12.29 -23.63 -11.07
C MET A 834 -11.91 -24.84 -10.22
N VAL A 835 -10.65 -24.91 -9.78
CA VAL A 835 -10.15 -26.02 -8.95
C VAL A 835 -10.97 -26.18 -7.67
N ARG A 836 -11.28 -25.07 -6.97
CA ARG A 836 -12.05 -25.13 -5.72
C ARG A 836 -13.51 -25.49 -5.95
N LYS A 837 -14.16 -24.98 -7.00
CA LYS A 837 -15.55 -25.33 -7.34
C LYS A 837 -15.68 -26.80 -7.78
N ILE A 838 -14.69 -27.35 -8.49
CA ILE A 838 -14.64 -28.78 -8.81
C ILE A 838 -14.48 -29.62 -7.55
N ALA A 839 -13.60 -29.20 -6.64
CA ALA A 839 -13.40 -29.88 -5.36
C ALA A 839 -14.70 -29.91 -4.53
N GLU A 840 -15.41 -28.77 -4.46
CA GLU A 840 -16.73 -28.65 -3.82
C GLU A 840 -17.77 -29.57 -4.46
N PHE A 841 -17.87 -29.55 -5.78
CA PHE A 841 -18.82 -30.38 -6.52
C PHE A 841 -18.59 -31.88 -6.27
N LEU A 842 -17.32 -32.31 -6.22
CA LEU A 842 -16.96 -33.72 -6.01
C LEU A 842 -16.88 -34.13 -4.53
N GLY A 843 -17.01 -33.18 -3.59
CA GLY A 843 -16.78 -33.44 -2.16
C GLY A 843 -15.33 -33.86 -1.84
N LYS A 844 -14.36 -33.31 -2.58
CA LYS A 844 -12.92 -33.61 -2.44
C LYS A 844 -12.13 -32.42 -1.90
N GLU A 845 -10.90 -32.68 -1.51
CA GLU A 845 -9.96 -31.65 -1.09
C GLU A 845 -9.43 -30.85 -2.28
N SER A 846 -9.40 -29.52 -2.14
CA SER A 846 -8.93 -28.63 -3.22
C SER A 846 -7.47 -28.89 -3.63
N ASN A 847 -6.62 -29.32 -2.69
CA ASN A 847 -5.23 -29.68 -2.96
C ASN A 847 -5.12 -30.90 -3.89
N GLU A 848 -6.01 -31.88 -3.76
CA GLU A 848 -6.00 -33.08 -4.62
C GLU A 848 -6.35 -32.71 -6.06
N ILE A 849 -7.36 -31.85 -6.23
CA ILE A 849 -7.76 -31.34 -7.56
C ILE A 849 -6.64 -30.46 -8.15
N ALA A 850 -5.98 -29.64 -7.33
CA ALA A 850 -4.86 -28.82 -7.76
C ALA A 850 -3.70 -29.70 -8.29
N GLU A 851 -3.24 -30.67 -7.50
CA GLU A 851 -2.12 -31.55 -7.86
C GLU A 851 -2.41 -32.39 -9.12
N LEU A 852 -3.65 -32.87 -9.28
CA LEU A 852 -4.08 -33.62 -10.45
C LEU A 852 -3.97 -32.81 -11.75
N ASN A 853 -4.16 -31.49 -11.64
CA ASN A 853 -4.22 -30.59 -12.79
C ASN A 853 -2.93 -29.78 -13.02
N MET A 854 -1.93 -29.82 -12.13
CA MET A 854 -0.70 -29.04 -12.31
C MET A 854 0.09 -29.39 -13.57
N TYR A 855 0.69 -28.35 -14.18
CA TYR A 855 1.64 -28.49 -15.28
C TYR A 855 2.87 -29.34 -14.92
N ARG A 856 3.38 -30.07 -15.91
CA ARG A 856 4.60 -30.89 -15.84
C ARG A 856 5.53 -30.56 -16.99
N THR A 857 6.80 -30.92 -16.85
CA THR A 857 7.76 -30.81 -17.95
C THR A 857 7.27 -31.64 -19.15
N GLY A 858 7.23 -31.02 -20.32
CA GLY A 858 6.74 -31.64 -21.56
C GLY A 858 5.23 -31.45 -21.81
N ASP A 859 4.50 -30.86 -20.86
CA ASP A 859 3.17 -30.34 -21.16
C ASP A 859 3.25 -29.14 -22.11
N ILE A 860 2.15 -28.90 -22.82
CA ILE A 860 2.00 -27.79 -23.76
C ILE A 860 0.92 -26.85 -23.22
N THR A 861 1.21 -25.56 -23.19
CA THR A 861 0.22 -24.53 -22.83
C THR A 861 -0.88 -24.41 -23.88
N HIS A 862 -2.03 -23.81 -23.53
CA HIS A 862 -3.12 -23.60 -24.49
C HIS A 862 -2.74 -22.69 -25.67
N TYR A 863 -1.67 -21.90 -25.55
CA TYR A 863 -1.10 -21.10 -26.63
C TYR A 863 0.07 -21.80 -27.34
N LYS A 864 0.15 -23.12 -27.22
CA LYS A 864 1.09 -24.06 -27.90
C LYS A 864 2.58 -23.83 -27.61
N GLN A 865 2.89 -23.29 -26.43
CA GLN A 865 4.27 -23.23 -25.96
C GLN A 865 4.59 -24.41 -25.04
N ASP A 866 5.73 -25.06 -25.29
CA ASP A 866 6.25 -26.13 -24.45
C ASP A 866 6.65 -25.63 -23.05
N VAL A 867 6.28 -26.38 -22.01
CA VAL A 867 6.70 -26.13 -20.64
C VAL A 867 7.96 -26.93 -20.35
N GLU A 868 9.11 -26.25 -20.44
CA GLU A 868 10.41 -26.81 -20.10
C GLU A 868 10.72 -26.65 -18.60
N ASN A 869 11.39 -27.65 -18.00
CA ASN A 869 11.89 -27.59 -16.61
C ASN A 869 10.83 -27.11 -15.58
N CYS A 870 9.61 -27.65 -15.64
CA CYS A 870 8.52 -27.23 -14.76
C CYS A 870 8.83 -27.52 -13.29
N THR A 871 8.88 -26.48 -12.46
CA THR A 871 9.18 -26.56 -11.02
C THR A 871 7.97 -26.37 -10.12
N VAL A 872 6.76 -26.19 -10.68
CA VAL A 872 5.49 -25.99 -9.92
C VAL A 872 5.31 -27.08 -8.85
N GLY A 873 5.34 -28.35 -9.26
CA GLY A 873 5.15 -29.47 -8.33
C GLY A 873 6.25 -29.59 -7.27
N ARG A 874 7.47 -29.11 -7.55
CA ARG A 874 8.55 -29.08 -6.55
C ARG A 874 8.31 -27.97 -5.51
N CYS A 875 8.00 -26.76 -5.96
CA CYS A 875 7.66 -25.65 -5.07
C CYS A 875 6.46 -26.00 -4.18
N TRP A 876 5.43 -26.62 -4.77
CA TRP A 876 4.24 -27.07 -4.05
C TRP A 876 4.58 -28.06 -2.93
N ARG A 877 5.27 -29.17 -3.24
CA ARG A 877 5.63 -30.19 -2.25
C ARG A 877 6.52 -29.63 -1.14
N GLU A 878 7.51 -28.81 -1.49
CA GLU A 878 8.39 -28.19 -0.50
C GLU A 878 7.62 -27.19 0.38
N CYS A 879 6.65 -26.45 -0.16
CA CYS A 879 5.78 -25.57 0.61
C CYS A 879 4.86 -26.36 1.56
N VAL A 880 4.27 -27.47 1.12
CA VAL A 880 3.48 -28.39 1.96
C VAL A 880 4.32 -28.89 3.14
N THR A 881 5.56 -29.31 2.88
CA THR A 881 6.48 -29.80 3.91
C THR A 881 6.92 -28.67 4.86
N ASN A 882 7.46 -27.57 4.33
CA ASN A 882 8.00 -26.47 5.15
C ASN A 882 6.94 -25.80 6.02
N SER A 883 5.69 -25.78 5.56
CA SER A 883 4.57 -25.17 6.28
C SER A 883 3.92 -26.10 7.32
N ASN A 884 4.23 -27.40 7.34
CA ASN A 884 3.50 -28.42 8.10
C ASN A 884 1.98 -28.36 7.85
N PHE A 885 1.58 -28.20 6.59
CA PHE A 885 0.19 -27.90 6.19
C PHE A 885 -0.84 -28.83 6.85
N TYR A 886 -0.66 -30.15 6.75
CA TYR A 886 -1.64 -31.12 7.22
C TYR A 886 -1.82 -31.11 8.75
N GLU A 887 -0.73 -30.94 9.51
CA GLU A 887 -0.78 -30.84 10.98
C GLU A 887 -1.52 -29.57 11.42
N ARG A 888 -1.23 -28.45 10.76
CA ARG A 888 -1.91 -27.17 11.05
C ARG A 888 -3.36 -27.19 10.62
N LYS A 889 -3.72 -27.88 9.53
CA LYS A 889 -5.12 -28.06 9.14
C LYS A 889 -5.95 -28.73 10.22
N LEU A 890 -5.41 -29.77 10.89
CA LEU A 890 -6.06 -30.39 12.04
C LEU A 890 -6.19 -29.42 13.23
N SER A 891 -5.17 -28.61 13.47
CA SER A 891 -5.19 -27.58 14.52
C SER A 891 -6.25 -26.51 14.24
N VAL A 892 -6.41 -26.09 12.98
CA VAL A 892 -7.46 -25.18 12.54
C VAL A 892 -8.86 -25.78 12.75
N GLN A 893 -9.07 -27.04 12.39
CA GLN A 893 -10.35 -27.73 12.62
C GLN A 893 -10.70 -27.78 14.12
N LYS A 894 -9.72 -28.09 14.97
CA LYS A 894 -9.89 -28.06 16.43
C LYS A 894 -10.22 -26.67 16.94
N PHE A 895 -9.48 -25.64 16.51
CA PHE A 895 -9.78 -24.27 16.88
C PHE A 895 -11.20 -23.87 16.48
N ASN A 896 -11.63 -24.23 15.26
CA ASN A 896 -12.96 -23.93 14.76
C ASN A 896 -14.07 -24.64 15.56
N SER A 897 -13.87 -25.89 15.99
CA SER A 897 -14.87 -26.57 16.82
C SER A 897 -14.98 -25.95 18.22
N GLU A 898 -13.89 -25.39 18.75
CA GLU A 898 -13.84 -24.74 20.06
C GLU A 898 -14.34 -23.28 20.05
N ASN A 899 -14.37 -22.61 18.89
CA ASN A 899 -14.67 -21.17 18.79
C ASN A 899 -15.82 -20.87 17.82
N ARG A 900 -16.87 -20.20 18.29
CA ARG A 900 -18.04 -19.85 17.46
C ARG A 900 -17.84 -18.58 16.63
N TRP A 901 -17.23 -17.55 17.24
CA TRP A 901 -17.20 -16.19 16.68
C TRP A 901 -15.84 -15.77 16.13
N LYS A 902 -14.83 -16.62 16.32
CA LYS A 902 -13.54 -16.53 15.61
C LYS A 902 -13.31 -17.85 14.87
N LYS A 903 -12.89 -17.76 13.61
CA LYS A 903 -12.60 -18.93 12.77
C LYS A 903 -11.23 -18.80 12.14
N CYS A 904 -10.53 -19.92 12.07
CA CYS A 904 -9.30 -20.06 11.32
C CYS A 904 -9.56 -20.76 9.99
N GLY A 905 -8.73 -20.43 9.01
CA GLY A 905 -8.70 -21.11 7.72
C GLY A 905 -7.27 -21.20 7.21
N ILE A 906 -6.97 -22.28 6.49
CA ILE A 906 -5.64 -22.55 5.94
C ILE A 906 -5.77 -23.11 4.52
N THR A 907 -4.92 -22.65 3.60
CA THR A 907 -4.95 -23.09 2.20
C THR A 907 -3.57 -23.02 1.56
N LEU A 908 -3.44 -23.65 0.40
CA LEU A 908 -2.27 -23.58 -0.48
C LEU A 908 -2.68 -23.02 -1.85
N VAL A 909 -1.80 -22.25 -2.48
CA VAL A 909 -1.96 -21.73 -3.85
C VAL A 909 -0.64 -21.87 -4.62
N PRO A 910 -0.61 -22.49 -5.81
CA PRO A 910 0.53 -22.48 -6.70
C PRO A 910 0.57 -21.20 -7.56
N THR A 911 1.71 -20.92 -8.18
CA THR A 911 1.79 -19.95 -9.28
C THR A 911 2.73 -20.45 -10.38
N MET A 912 2.38 -20.18 -11.64
CA MET A 912 3.27 -20.30 -12.79
C MET A 912 3.13 -19.04 -13.66
N TYR A 913 4.19 -18.25 -13.76
CA TYR A 913 4.15 -16.94 -14.41
C TYR A 913 5.11 -16.88 -15.60
N GLY A 914 4.60 -16.53 -16.77
CA GLY A 914 5.37 -16.35 -18.00
C GLY A 914 6.14 -15.01 -18.03
N VAL A 915 7.45 -15.10 -18.22
CA VAL A 915 8.37 -13.96 -18.18
C VAL A 915 8.73 -13.49 -19.59
N GLY A 916 8.62 -12.19 -19.85
CA GLY A 916 8.92 -11.58 -21.15
C GLY A 916 7.82 -10.64 -21.67
N PHE A 917 8.11 -9.89 -22.73
CA PHE A 917 7.18 -8.92 -23.35
C PHE A 917 6.23 -9.54 -24.40
N GLY A 918 6.51 -10.74 -24.91
CA GLY A 918 5.77 -11.30 -26.06
C GLY A 918 5.99 -10.57 -27.40
N MET A 919 6.78 -9.49 -27.40
CA MET A 919 7.12 -8.68 -28.57
C MET A 919 8.65 -8.66 -28.77
N PRO A 920 9.17 -9.17 -29.90
CA PRO A 920 10.61 -9.22 -30.14
C PRO A 920 11.32 -7.85 -30.08
N SER A 921 10.65 -6.77 -30.49
CA SER A 921 11.21 -5.42 -30.46
C SER A 921 11.49 -4.89 -29.05
N TYR A 922 10.85 -5.45 -28.02
CA TYR A 922 11.06 -5.07 -26.61
C TYR A 922 12.03 -6.03 -25.89
N GLN A 923 12.48 -7.12 -26.53
CA GLN A 923 13.41 -8.08 -25.94
C GLN A 923 14.87 -7.73 -26.26
N GLN A 924 15.25 -6.49 -25.95
CA GLN A 924 16.60 -5.98 -26.18
C GLN A 924 17.04 -5.01 -25.07
N ALA A 925 18.36 -4.91 -24.87
CA ALA A 925 18.97 -3.91 -23.98
C ALA A 925 20.38 -3.51 -24.44
N GLY A 926 20.76 -2.28 -24.08
CA GLY A 926 22.09 -1.73 -24.29
C GLY A 926 22.77 -1.34 -22.97
N ALA A 927 24.11 -1.34 -22.99
CA ALA A 927 24.97 -0.89 -21.91
C ALA A 927 26.20 -0.14 -22.45
N LEU A 928 26.80 0.71 -21.60
CA LEU A 928 28.05 1.40 -21.85
C LEU A 928 28.94 1.24 -20.60
N VAL A 929 30.15 0.72 -20.79
CA VAL A 929 31.16 0.54 -19.74
C VAL A 929 32.41 1.33 -20.12
N ASN A 930 32.85 2.19 -19.22
CA ASN A 930 34.08 2.96 -19.34
C ASN A 930 35.02 2.60 -18.19
N VAL A 931 36.27 2.27 -18.49
CA VAL A 931 37.33 2.11 -17.49
C VAL A 931 38.27 3.31 -17.57
N TYR A 932 38.39 4.05 -16.47
CA TYR A 932 39.28 5.20 -16.37
C TYR A 932 40.71 4.76 -16.04
N THR A 933 41.69 5.64 -16.25
CA THR A 933 43.12 5.34 -16.07
C THR A 933 43.52 5.07 -14.62
N ASP A 934 42.68 5.40 -13.64
CA ASP A 934 42.84 5.05 -12.22
C ASP A 934 42.25 3.67 -11.88
N GLY A 935 41.74 2.94 -12.89
CA GLY A 935 41.10 1.64 -12.73
C GLY A 935 39.63 1.70 -12.29
N SER A 936 39.06 2.88 -12.04
CA SER A 936 37.64 3.01 -11.74
C SER A 936 36.77 2.71 -12.96
N VAL A 937 35.60 2.11 -12.74
CA VAL A 937 34.68 1.68 -13.81
C VAL A 937 33.36 2.43 -13.68
N LEU A 938 32.95 3.13 -14.74
CA LEU A 938 31.64 3.74 -14.86
C LEU A 938 30.74 2.90 -15.76
N LEU A 939 29.62 2.47 -15.19
CA LEU A 939 28.62 1.66 -15.85
C LEU A 939 27.33 2.48 -16.09
N ALA A 940 26.83 2.42 -17.33
CA ALA A 940 25.49 2.87 -17.70
C ALA A 940 24.75 1.76 -18.46
N HIS A 941 23.44 1.65 -18.25
CA HIS A 941 22.56 0.71 -18.94
C HIS A 941 21.16 1.32 -19.08
N GLY A 942 20.30 0.72 -19.93
CA GLY A 942 18.97 1.26 -20.23
C GLY A 942 17.93 1.12 -19.11
N GLY A 943 18.09 0.16 -18.20
CA GLY A 943 17.13 -0.10 -17.12
C GLY A 943 17.18 0.86 -15.92
N VAL A 944 16.02 1.24 -15.39
CA VAL A 944 15.81 2.25 -14.33
C VAL A 944 15.72 1.61 -12.94
N GLU A 945 16.39 2.19 -11.95
CA GLU A 945 16.25 1.81 -10.54
C GLU A 945 14.97 2.40 -9.93
N MET A 946 14.11 1.53 -9.40
CA MET A 946 12.87 1.89 -8.71
C MET A 946 12.73 1.18 -7.35
N GLY A 947 13.83 0.64 -6.84
CA GLY A 947 13.93 -0.08 -5.56
C GLY A 947 14.14 -1.59 -5.68
N GLN A 948 14.06 -2.12 -6.90
CA GLN A 948 14.25 -3.53 -7.20
C GLN A 948 15.72 -3.96 -7.22
N GLY A 949 16.66 -3.03 -6.95
CA GLY A 949 18.08 -3.33 -6.87
C GLY A 949 18.70 -3.66 -8.22
N LEU A 950 18.17 -3.10 -9.30
CA LEU A 950 18.68 -3.34 -10.64
C LEU A 950 20.13 -2.88 -10.77
N HIS A 951 20.45 -1.66 -10.34
CA HIS A 951 21.84 -1.15 -10.41
C HIS A 951 22.79 -1.98 -9.55
N THR A 952 22.31 -2.47 -8.40
CA THR A 952 23.07 -3.39 -7.52
C THR A 952 23.41 -4.69 -8.26
N LYS A 953 22.42 -5.32 -8.91
CA LYS A 953 22.63 -6.53 -9.71
C LYS A 953 23.57 -6.29 -10.90
N MET A 954 23.47 -5.15 -11.59
CA MET A 954 24.34 -4.84 -12.73
C MET A 954 25.80 -4.64 -12.30
N ILE A 955 26.04 -4.02 -11.13
CA ILE A 955 27.37 -3.93 -10.54
C ILE A 955 27.90 -5.31 -10.14
N GLN A 956 27.06 -6.20 -9.60
CA GLN A 956 27.47 -7.58 -9.30
C GLN A 956 27.87 -8.34 -10.58
N VAL A 957 27.11 -8.19 -11.67
CA VAL A 957 27.46 -8.77 -12.97
C VAL A 957 28.81 -8.23 -13.46
N ALA A 958 28.99 -6.91 -13.51
CA ALA A 958 30.25 -6.30 -13.96
C ALA A 958 31.45 -6.71 -13.09
N SER A 959 31.28 -6.74 -11.77
CA SER A 959 32.32 -7.17 -10.80
C SER A 959 32.75 -8.62 -11.03
N THR A 960 31.79 -9.53 -11.24
CA THR A 960 32.08 -10.95 -11.51
C THR A 960 32.82 -11.14 -12.84
N VAL A 961 32.43 -10.42 -13.90
CA VAL A 961 33.07 -10.59 -15.24
C VAL A 961 34.48 -10.02 -15.26
N LEU A 962 34.66 -8.80 -14.73
CA LEU A 962 35.93 -8.09 -14.70
C LEU A 962 36.89 -8.60 -13.62
N GLU A 963 36.40 -9.43 -12.69
CA GLU A 963 37.17 -10.00 -11.57
C GLU A 963 37.73 -8.93 -10.61
N ILE A 964 36.98 -7.86 -10.37
CA ILE A 964 37.36 -6.73 -9.49
C ILE A 964 36.34 -6.53 -8.37
N SER A 965 36.72 -5.80 -7.30
CA SER A 965 35.76 -5.40 -6.27
C SER A 965 34.64 -4.55 -6.87
N HIS A 966 33.41 -4.79 -6.41
CA HIS A 966 32.26 -3.96 -6.75
C HIS A 966 32.43 -2.49 -6.31
N ASP A 967 33.29 -2.21 -5.31
CA ASP A 967 33.62 -0.84 -4.88
C ASP A 967 34.34 -0.01 -5.96
N LYS A 968 35.01 -0.66 -6.93
CA LYS A 968 35.63 0.03 -8.08
C LYS A 968 34.63 0.39 -9.18
N ILE A 969 33.37 -0.04 -9.05
CA ILE A 969 32.35 0.11 -10.09
C ILE A 969 31.26 1.05 -9.60
N HIS A 970 31.00 2.10 -10.37
CA HIS A 970 29.93 3.05 -10.11
C HIS A 970 28.88 3.02 -11.22
N THR A 971 27.60 3.02 -10.84
CA THR A 971 26.51 3.28 -11.78
C THR A 971 26.09 4.74 -11.68
N SER A 972 26.12 5.45 -12.81
CA SER A 972 25.58 6.79 -12.91
C SER A 972 24.04 6.75 -12.87
N GLU A 973 23.38 7.45 -13.75
CA GLU A 973 21.93 7.42 -13.98
C GLU A 973 21.62 6.75 -15.32
N VAL A 974 20.34 6.51 -15.57
CA VAL A 974 19.84 6.18 -16.90
C VAL A 974 19.66 7.48 -17.68
N SER A 975 20.26 7.56 -18.86
CA SER A 975 20.15 8.72 -19.74
C SER A 975 20.02 8.27 -21.20
N THR A 976 19.13 8.94 -21.94
CA THR A 976 18.99 8.71 -23.40
C THR A 976 20.23 9.12 -24.19
N VAL A 977 21.17 9.85 -23.57
CA VAL A 977 22.46 10.25 -24.16
C VAL A 977 23.50 9.13 -24.09
N THR A 978 23.53 8.36 -22.99
CA THR A 978 24.53 7.30 -22.79
C THR A 978 24.11 5.98 -23.39
N VAL A 979 22.82 5.64 -23.28
CA VAL A 979 22.23 4.44 -23.89
C VAL A 979 20.98 4.87 -24.67
N PRO A 980 21.06 4.99 -26.00
CA PRO A 980 19.92 5.36 -26.82
C PRO A 980 18.92 4.21 -26.94
N ASN A 981 17.67 4.54 -27.23
CA ASN A 981 16.58 3.59 -27.46
C ASN A 981 16.43 2.50 -26.37
N PRO A 982 16.51 2.82 -25.06
CA PRO A 982 16.33 1.81 -24.02
C PRO A 982 14.88 1.33 -24.00
N THR A 983 14.70 0.00 -23.94
CA THR A 983 13.40 -0.60 -23.62
C THR A 983 12.97 -0.16 -22.22
N GLY A 984 11.67 0.09 -22.04
CA GLY A 984 11.09 0.41 -20.74
C GLY A 984 11.40 -0.66 -19.69
N THR A 985 11.62 -0.22 -18.44
CA THR A 985 11.89 -1.13 -17.32
C THR A 985 10.58 -1.75 -16.83
N SER A 986 10.22 -2.90 -17.40
CA SER A 986 8.94 -3.61 -17.16
C SER A 986 9.08 -5.13 -17.42
N ALA A 987 7.96 -5.86 -17.37
CA ALA A 987 7.82 -7.29 -17.69
C ALA A 987 8.76 -8.25 -16.93
N SER A 988 9.31 -7.81 -15.80
CA SER A 988 10.27 -8.53 -14.95
C SER A 988 11.59 -8.96 -15.62
N VAL A 989 11.91 -8.52 -16.84
CA VAL A 989 13.11 -8.95 -17.59
C VAL A 989 14.30 -8.00 -17.48
N SER A 990 14.18 -6.91 -16.72
CA SER A 990 15.20 -5.85 -16.74
C SER A 990 16.58 -6.32 -16.25
N SER A 991 16.63 -7.18 -15.23
CA SER A 991 17.91 -7.77 -14.78
C SER A 991 18.50 -8.72 -15.82
N ASP A 992 17.68 -9.50 -16.51
CA ASP A 992 18.11 -10.45 -17.54
C ASP A 992 18.71 -9.70 -18.74
N LEU A 993 17.94 -8.79 -19.33
CA LEU A 993 18.33 -8.08 -20.54
C LEU A 993 19.53 -7.16 -20.30
N ASN A 994 19.45 -6.30 -19.26
CA ASN A 994 20.56 -5.40 -18.96
C ASN A 994 21.77 -6.17 -18.43
N GLY A 995 21.57 -7.28 -17.70
CA GLY A 995 22.66 -8.12 -17.21
C GLY A 995 23.47 -8.73 -18.36
N MET A 996 22.78 -9.25 -19.38
CA MET A 996 23.44 -9.75 -20.59
C MET A 996 24.13 -8.65 -21.40
N ALA A 997 23.53 -7.45 -21.50
CA ALA A 997 24.18 -6.31 -22.15
C ALA A 997 25.46 -5.86 -21.40
N VAL A 998 25.42 -5.82 -20.06
CA VAL A 998 26.58 -5.49 -19.22
C VAL A 998 27.66 -6.56 -19.31
N LEU A 999 27.28 -7.85 -19.28
CA LEU A 999 28.18 -8.98 -19.52
C LEU A 999 28.93 -8.78 -20.84
N ASN A 1000 28.19 -8.52 -21.93
CA ASN A 1000 28.78 -8.32 -23.26
C ASN A 1000 29.77 -7.14 -23.32
N ALA A 1001 29.48 -6.02 -22.66
CA ALA A 1001 30.40 -4.88 -22.58
C ALA A 1001 31.67 -5.25 -21.79
N CYS A 1002 31.51 -5.91 -20.64
CA CYS A 1002 32.62 -6.27 -19.76
C CYS A 1002 33.53 -7.33 -20.40
N GLU A 1003 32.99 -8.30 -21.14
CA GLU A 1003 33.78 -9.30 -21.87
C GLU A 1003 34.68 -8.64 -22.93
N LYS A 1004 34.19 -7.61 -23.64
CA LYS A 1004 35.02 -6.85 -24.60
C LYS A 1004 36.16 -6.10 -23.92
N ILE A 1005 35.91 -5.51 -22.75
CA ILE A 1005 36.98 -4.87 -21.96
C ILE A 1005 37.98 -5.91 -21.47
N LYS A 1006 37.50 -7.02 -20.90
CA LYS A 1006 38.33 -8.12 -20.41
C LYS A 1006 39.22 -8.67 -21.54
N SER A 1007 38.68 -8.92 -22.72
CA SER A 1007 39.45 -9.44 -23.86
C SER A 1007 40.54 -8.48 -24.32
N ARG A 1008 40.30 -7.16 -24.23
CA ARG A 1008 41.29 -6.13 -24.57
C ARG A 1008 42.40 -6.03 -23.52
N LEU A 1009 42.10 -6.32 -22.25
CA LEU A 1009 43.06 -6.31 -21.14
C LEU A 1009 43.84 -7.61 -20.98
N GLU A 1010 43.34 -8.72 -21.54
CA GLU A 1010 43.96 -10.05 -21.43
C GLU A 1010 45.46 -10.08 -21.80
N PRO A 1011 45.93 -9.43 -22.90
CA PRO A 1011 47.36 -9.41 -23.22
C PRO A 1011 48.23 -8.76 -22.13
N PHE A 1012 47.71 -7.73 -21.46
CA PHE A 1012 48.42 -7.01 -20.39
C PHE A 1012 48.44 -7.81 -19.09
N LYS A 1013 47.36 -8.55 -18.80
CA LYS A 1013 47.29 -9.51 -17.69
C LYS A 1013 48.27 -10.67 -17.91
N LEU A 1014 48.37 -11.19 -19.14
CA LEU A 1014 49.33 -12.25 -19.47
C LEU A 1014 50.79 -11.75 -19.42
N ALA A 1015 51.06 -10.51 -19.86
CA ALA A 1015 52.38 -9.90 -19.81
C ALA A 1015 52.83 -9.57 -18.36
N ASN A 1016 51.88 -9.25 -17.48
CA ASN A 1016 52.14 -8.99 -16.06
C ASN A 1016 51.12 -9.72 -15.15
N PRO A 1017 51.24 -11.05 -14.98
CA PRO A 1017 50.23 -11.86 -14.27
C PRO A 1017 50.17 -11.58 -12.77
N LYS A 1018 51.19 -10.94 -12.21
CA LYS A 1018 51.23 -10.47 -10.81
C LYS A 1018 50.79 -9.00 -10.67
N GLY A 1019 50.53 -8.32 -11.78
CA GLY A 1019 50.03 -6.96 -11.80
C GLY A 1019 48.63 -6.87 -11.20
N THR A 1020 48.28 -5.67 -10.78
CA THR A 1020 46.93 -5.33 -10.35
C THR A 1020 46.09 -4.92 -11.55
N TRP A 1021 44.75 -4.85 -11.34
CA TRP A 1021 43.83 -4.26 -12.31
C TRP A 1021 44.30 -2.88 -12.81
N ASP A 1022 44.80 -2.05 -11.89
CA ASP A 1022 45.22 -0.67 -12.18
C ASP A 1022 46.47 -0.66 -13.07
N ASP A 1023 47.40 -1.59 -12.84
CA ASP A 1023 48.60 -1.76 -13.67
C ASP A 1023 48.25 -2.15 -15.11
N TRP A 1024 47.31 -3.09 -15.28
CA TRP A 1024 46.89 -3.55 -16.61
C TRP A 1024 46.14 -2.46 -17.38
N VAL A 1025 45.28 -1.70 -16.69
CA VAL A 1025 44.53 -0.58 -17.26
C VAL A 1025 45.48 0.53 -17.71
N LEU A 1026 46.45 0.91 -16.88
CA LEU A 1026 47.43 1.95 -17.22
C LEU A 1026 48.33 1.52 -18.38
N ALA A 1027 48.77 0.26 -18.41
CA ALA A 1027 49.52 -0.29 -19.53
C ALA A 1027 48.70 -0.28 -20.83
N ALA A 1028 47.43 -0.68 -20.77
CA ALA A 1028 46.53 -0.66 -21.92
C ALA A 1028 46.30 0.76 -22.46
N TYR A 1029 46.10 1.74 -21.58
CA TYR A 1029 45.99 3.15 -21.97
C TYR A 1029 47.27 3.65 -22.67
N THR A 1030 48.44 3.32 -22.13
CA THR A 1030 49.75 3.70 -22.70
C THR A 1030 49.93 3.14 -24.11
N GLU A 1031 49.44 1.92 -24.36
CA GLU A 1031 49.42 1.29 -25.69
C GLU A 1031 48.23 1.72 -26.58
N ARG A 1032 47.47 2.75 -26.17
CA ARG A 1032 46.32 3.33 -26.89
C ARG A 1032 45.19 2.31 -27.14
N VAL A 1033 45.02 1.35 -26.23
CA VAL A 1033 43.90 0.41 -26.27
C VAL A 1033 42.64 1.10 -25.75
N ASN A 1034 41.54 0.98 -26.50
CA ASN A 1034 40.27 1.59 -26.13
C ASN A 1034 39.66 0.90 -24.88
N LEU A 1035 39.48 1.67 -23.81
CA LEU A 1035 38.91 1.25 -22.53
C LEU A 1035 37.41 1.62 -22.36
N SER A 1036 36.75 1.97 -23.46
CA SER A 1036 35.29 2.13 -23.54
C SER A 1036 34.68 1.04 -24.43
N ALA A 1037 33.58 0.44 -23.96
CA ALA A 1037 32.85 -0.58 -24.72
C ALA A 1037 31.34 -0.44 -24.53
N THR A 1038 30.61 -0.53 -25.64
CA THR A 1038 29.17 -0.76 -25.62
C THR A 1038 28.88 -2.25 -25.56
N GLY A 1039 27.81 -2.59 -24.86
CA GLY A 1039 27.24 -3.93 -24.81
C GLY A 1039 25.82 -3.93 -25.33
N PHE A 1040 25.41 -5.03 -25.95
CA PHE A 1040 24.07 -5.18 -26.48
C PHE A 1040 23.61 -6.63 -26.34
N TYR A 1041 22.34 -6.81 -26.00
CA TYR A 1041 21.71 -8.12 -25.94
C TYR A 1041 20.36 -8.09 -26.65
N LYS A 1042 20.09 -9.17 -27.37
CA LYS A 1042 18.79 -9.51 -27.95
C LYS A 1042 18.47 -10.95 -27.56
N THR A 1043 17.25 -11.21 -27.11
CA THR A 1043 16.86 -12.57 -26.70
C THR A 1043 16.87 -13.52 -27.92
N PRO A 1044 17.50 -14.71 -27.83
CA PRO A 1044 17.61 -15.66 -28.94
C PRO A 1044 16.42 -16.64 -28.96
N THR A 1045 15.21 -16.16 -29.25
CA THR A 1045 13.99 -17.00 -29.30
C THR A 1045 13.27 -16.87 -30.64
N SER A 1046 12.52 -17.92 -31.02
CA SER A 1046 11.63 -17.87 -32.19
C SER A 1046 10.45 -16.96 -31.86
N PRO A 1047 10.18 -15.90 -32.65
CA PRO A 1047 9.04 -15.03 -32.43
C PRO A 1047 7.74 -15.82 -32.34
N TYR A 1048 6.86 -15.41 -31.43
CA TYR A 1048 5.52 -15.96 -31.35
C TYR A 1048 4.64 -15.38 -32.47
N ASP A 1049 4.04 -16.25 -33.27
CA ASP A 1049 3.06 -15.88 -34.28
C ASP A 1049 1.65 -16.07 -33.70
N CYS A 1050 0.96 -14.96 -33.45
CA CYS A 1050 -0.40 -14.95 -32.89
C CYS A 1050 -1.44 -15.60 -33.83
N SER A 1051 -1.18 -15.65 -35.14
CA SER A 1051 -2.11 -16.22 -36.12
C SER A 1051 -2.09 -17.74 -36.14
N THR A 1052 -0.89 -18.34 -36.10
CA THR A 1052 -0.70 -19.79 -36.02
C THR A 1052 -0.69 -20.30 -34.58
N GLN A 1053 -0.56 -19.38 -33.61
CA GLN A 1053 -0.31 -19.62 -32.19
C GLN A 1053 0.90 -20.52 -31.98
N SER A 1054 2.01 -20.23 -32.65
CA SER A 1054 3.22 -21.04 -32.60
C SER A 1054 4.46 -20.20 -32.31
N GLY A 1055 5.49 -20.81 -31.72
CA GLY A 1055 6.71 -20.13 -31.30
C GLY A 1055 6.78 -19.91 -29.79
N CYS A 1056 7.64 -18.98 -29.36
CA CYS A 1056 7.92 -18.73 -27.95
C CYS A 1056 7.42 -17.34 -27.56
N PHE A 1057 6.36 -17.28 -26.74
CA PHE A 1057 5.83 -16.00 -26.24
C PHE A 1057 6.58 -15.55 -24.98
N TYR A 1058 6.83 -16.49 -24.07
CA TYR A 1058 7.60 -16.26 -22.84
C TYR A 1058 8.92 -17.02 -22.89
N ASP A 1059 10.01 -16.37 -22.46
CA ASP A 1059 11.34 -16.97 -22.53
C ASP A 1059 11.48 -18.16 -21.56
N TYR A 1060 10.88 -18.02 -20.37
CA TYR A 1060 10.76 -19.07 -19.34
C TYR A 1060 9.61 -18.75 -18.39
N TYR A 1061 9.35 -19.67 -17.45
CA TYR A 1061 8.36 -19.50 -16.38
C TYR A 1061 9.02 -19.45 -15.00
N SER A 1062 8.58 -18.50 -14.18
CA SER A 1062 8.86 -18.50 -12.73
C SER A 1062 7.69 -19.16 -12.00
N ALA A 1063 8.00 -20.11 -11.11
CA ALA A 1063 6.99 -20.87 -10.38
C ALA A 1063 7.13 -20.69 -8.87
N GLY A 1064 6.06 -20.98 -8.14
CA GLY A 1064 6.08 -20.95 -6.69
C GLY A 1064 4.82 -21.52 -6.05
N ALA A 1065 4.81 -21.55 -4.73
CA ALA A 1065 3.63 -21.89 -3.93
C ALA A 1065 3.63 -21.12 -2.61
N ALA A 1066 2.44 -20.84 -2.09
CA ALA A 1066 2.25 -20.24 -0.77
C ALA A 1066 1.20 -20.97 0.04
N CYS A 1067 1.53 -21.25 1.30
CA CYS A 1067 0.63 -21.73 2.34
C CYS A 1067 0.29 -20.57 3.26
N THR A 1068 -0.99 -20.28 3.47
CA THR A 1068 -1.41 -19.19 4.36
C THR A 1068 -2.48 -19.67 5.33
N GLU A 1069 -2.33 -19.27 6.59
CA GLU A 1069 -3.30 -19.44 7.67
C GLU A 1069 -3.76 -18.08 8.19
N VAL A 1070 -5.06 -17.93 8.38
CA VAL A 1070 -5.71 -16.71 8.85
C VAL A 1070 -6.64 -17.00 10.02
N GLU A 1071 -6.93 -15.96 10.80
CA GLU A 1071 -8.05 -15.94 11.75
C GLU A 1071 -8.95 -14.76 11.40
N ILE A 1072 -10.27 -14.99 11.37
CA ILE A 1072 -11.30 -13.96 11.12
C ILE A 1072 -12.17 -13.75 12.38
N ASP A 1073 -12.57 -12.52 12.63
CA ASP A 1073 -13.66 -12.18 13.56
C ASP A 1073 -14.98 -12.21 12.77
N CYS A 1074 -15.84 -13.20 13.06
CA CYS A 1074 -17.09 -13.41 12.34
C CYS A 1074 -18.14 -12.32 12.65
N LEU A 1075 -17.97 -11.57 13.75
CA LEU A 1075 -18.87 -10.51 14.19
C LEU A 1075 -18.49 -9.14 13.61
N THR A 1076 -17.24 -8.93 13.21
CA THR A 1076 -16.80 -7.64 12.65
C THR A 1076 -16.24 -7.71 11.25
N GLY A 1077 -15.80 -8.89 10.81
CA GLY A 1077 -15.09 -9.10 9.55
C GLY A 1077 -13.61 -8.73 9.59
N ASP A 1078 -13.06 -8.31 10.72
CA ASP A 1078 -11.60 -8.16 10.86
C ASP A 1078 -10.90 -9.51 10.63
N HIS A 1079 -9.66 -9.46 10.17
CA HIS A 1079 -8.86 -10.67 9.99
C HIS A 1079 -7.38 -10.40 10.27
N ARG A 1080 -6.66 -11.46 10.66
CA ARG A 1080 -5.20 -11.45 10.80
C ARG A 1080 -4.59 -12.63 10.06
N ILE A 1081 -3.44 -12.39 9.45
CA ILE A 1081 -2.64 -13.47 8.87
C ILE A 1081 -1.77 -14.05 9.98
N LEU A 1082 -2.04 -15.30 10.36
CA LEU A 1082 -1.31 -15.98 11.40
C LEU A 1082 0.07 -16.41 10.91
N ARG A 1083 0.12 -17.02 9.72
CA ARG A 1083 1.38 -17.51 9.14
C ARG A 1083 1.27 -17.65 7.64
N THR A 1084 2.35 -17.27 6.94
CA THR A 1084 2.53 -17.51 5.51
C THR A 1084 3.89 -18.15 5.26
N ASP A 1085 3.91 -19.24 4.50
CA ASP A 1085 5.11 -19.92 4.02
C ASP A 1085 5.16 -19.88 2.49
N ILE A 1086 6.24 -19.32 1.92
CA ILE A 1086 6.42 -19.19 0.47
C ILE A 1086 7.63 -19.99 0.02
N VAL A 1087 7.48 -20.74 -1.08
CA VAL A 1087 8.59 -21.31 -1.85
C VAL A 1087 8.55 -20.74 -3.27
N MET A 1088 9.64 -20.12 -3.71
CA MET A 1088 9.77 -19.56 -5.06
C MET A 1088 10.96 -20.14 -5.80
N ASP A 1089 10.74 -20.50 -7.07
CA ASP A 1089 11.81 -20.79 -8.02
C ASP A 1089 12.34 -19.49 -8.63
N VAL A 1090 13.54 -19.12 -8.22
CA VAL A 1090 14.28 -17.94 -8.70
C VAL A 1090 15.50 -18.31 -9.54
N GLY A 1091 15.62 -19.59 -9.93
CA GLY A 1091 16.86 -20.14 -10.47
C GLY A 1091 18.04 -19.95 -9.52
N GLU A 1092 19.22 -19.64 -10.09
CA GLU A 1092 20.38 -19.22 -9.32
C GLU A 1092 20.34 -17.70 -9.14
N SER A 1093 19.82 -17.25 -7.99
CA SER A 1093 19.61 -15.84 -7.68
C SER A 1093 20.86 -14.99 -7.89
N LEU A 1094 20.72 -13.84 -8.57
CA LEU A 1094 21.80 -12.87 -8.69
C LEU A 1094 22.12 -12.21 -7.34
N ASN A 1095 21.10 -12.01 -6.51
CA ASN A 1095 21.22 -11.44 -5.18
C ASN A 1095 20.02 -11.90 -4.32
N PRO A 1096 20.23 -12.86 -3.40
CA PRO A 1096 19.13 -13.45 -2.64
C PRO A 1096 18.44 -12.44 -1.71
N ALA A 1097 19.16 -11.43 -1.19
CA ALA A 1097 18.55 -10.41 -0.34
C ALA A 1097 17.55 -9.54 -1.12
N VAL A 1098 17.92 -9.14 -2.33
CA VAL A 1098 17.05 -8.37 -3.23
C VAL A 1098 15.85 -9.22 -3.67
N ASP A 1099 16.07 -10.47 -4.08
CA ASP A 1099 15.01 -11.34 -4.59
C ASP A 1099 13.99 -11.71 -3.51
N ILE A 1100 14.45 -11.98 -2.29
CA ILE A 1100 13.55 -12.21 -1.14
C ILE A 1100 12.74 -10.94 -0.84
N GLY A 1101 13.37 -9.76 -0.86
CA GLY A 1101 12.66 -8.49 -0.70
C GLY A 1101 11.61 -8.25 -1.80
N GLN A 1102 11.86 -8.70 -3.04
CA GLN A 1102 10.87 -8.64 -4.12
C GLN A 1102 9.69 -9.59 -3.86
N ILE A 1103 9.94 -10.80 -3.37
CA ILE A 1103 8.90 -11.78 -3.02
C ILE A 1103 7.99 -11.24 -1.92
N GLU A 1104 8.57 -10.74 -0.82
CA GLU A 1104 7.81 -10.20 0.31
C GLU A 1104 7.02 -8.95 -0.08
N GLY A 1105 7.64 -8.04 -0.83
CA GLY A 1105 6.99 -6.85 -1.35
C GLY A 1105 5.82 -7.14 -2.27
N ALA A 1106 6.02 -8.06 -3.22
CA ALA A 1106 4.99 -8.49 -4.15
C ALA A 1106 3.83 -9.19 -3.41
N PHE A 1107 4.14 -10.07 -2.46
CA PHE A 1107 3.13 -10.76 -1.66
C PHE A 1107 2.28 -9.77 -0.86
N VAL A 1108 2.90 -8.82 -0.15
CA VAL A 1108 2.15 -7.83 0.63
C VAL A 1108 1.35 -6.89 -0.28
N GLN A 1109 1.88 -6.50 -1.44
CA GLN A 1109 1.11 -5.74 -2.44
C GLN A 1109 -0.09 -6.52 -3.00
N GLY A 1110 0.06 -7.84 -3.20
CA GLY A 1110 -1.01 -8.75 -3.57
C GLY A 1110 -2.04 -8.95 -2.46
N TYR A 1111 -1.60 -9.01 -1.19
CA TYR A 1111 -2.50 -9.07 -0.04
C TYR A 1111 -3.40 -7.82 -0.02
N GLY A 1112 -2.80 -6.66 -0.28
CA GLY A 1112 -3.54 -5.42 -0.55
C GLY A 1112 -4.63 -5.62 -1.60
N LEU A 1113 -4.27 -6.06 -2.80
CA LEU A 1113 -5.20 -6.31 -3.92
C LEU A 1113 -6.36 -7.25 -3.55
N PHE A 1114 -6.07 -8.36 -2.87
CA PHE A 1114 -7.07 -9.40 -2.65
C PHE A 1114 -7.90 -9.21 -1.38
N MET A 1115 -7.46 -8.39 -0.42
CA MET A 1115 -8.10 -8.31 0.91
C MET A 1115 -8.47 -6.91 1.38
N LEU A 1116 -7.71 -5.87 1.00
CA LEU A 1116 -7.75 -4.59 1.72
C LEU A 1116 -7.99 -3.36 0.85
N GLU A 1117 -7.26 -3.25 -0.25
CA GLU A 1117 -7.24 -2.08 -1.10
C GLU A 1117 -8.49 -2.00 -1.97
N GLU A 1118 -9.22 -0.89 -1.87
CA GLU A 1118 -10.46 -0.67 -2.60
C GLU A 1118 -10.50 0.78 -3.09
N LEU A 1119 -10.54 0.97 -4.41
CA LEU A 1119 -10.87 2.27 -5.02
C LEU A 1119 -12.39 2.37 -5.15
N MET A 1120 -12.96 3.46 -4.62
CA MET A 1120 -14.41 3.67 -4.66
C MET A 1120 -14.76 4.79 -5.61
N PHE A 1121 -15.80 4.55 -6.42
CA PHE A 1121 -16.36 5.53 -7.35
C PHE A 1121 -17.85 5.70 -7.07
N ALA A 1122 -18.36 6.92 -7.19
CA ALA A 1122 -19.79 7.19 -7.17
C ALA A 1122 -20.43 6.77 -8.51
N PRO A 1123 -21.75 6.54 -8.56
CA PRO A 1123 -22.46 6.19 -9.79
C PRO A 1123 -22.34 7.23 -10.92
N ASP A 1124 -21.99 8.48 -10.61
CA ASP A 1124 -21.76 9.56 -11.57
C ASP A 1124 -20.30 9.62 -12.09
N GLY A 1125 -19.47 8.64 -11.74
CA GLY A 1125 -18.06 8.56 -12.11
C GLY A 1125 -17.12 9.39 -11.23
N THR A 1126 -17.61 10.01 -10.15
CA THR A 1126 -16.76 10.73 -9.18
C THR A 1126 -15.86 9.76 -8.41
N THR A 1127 -14.55 10.00 -8.41
CA THR A 1127 -13.60 9.26 -7.58
C THR A 1127 -13.76 9.67 -6.11
N LEU A 1128 -14.11 8.72 -5.23
CA LEU A 1128 -14.32 8.96 -3.81
C LEU A 1128 -13.04 8.73 -2.98
N THR A 1129 -12.10 7.92 -3.49
CA THR A 1129 -10.82 7.59 -2.85
C THR A 1129 -9.68 8.43 -3.43
N LYS A 1130 -9.15 9.39 -2.66
CA LYS A 1130 -8.12 10.36 -3.15
C LYS A 1130 -6.88 10.47 -2.27
N GLY A 1131 -6.56 9.43 -1.49
CA GLY A 1131 -5.36 9.42 -0.65
C GLY A 1131 -5.40 8.37 0.46
N PRO A 1132 -4.35 8.32 1.32
CA PRO A 1132 -4.20 7.29 2.35
C PRO A 1132 -5.27 7.35 3.46
N GLY A 1133 -5.97 8.49 3.58
CA GLY A 1133 -7.13 8.62 4.46
C GLY A 1133 -8.31 7.73 4.05
N SER A 1134 -8.50 7.52 2.74
CA SER A 1134 -9.62 6.76 2.16
C SER A 1134 -9.20 5.46 1.45
N TYR A 1135 -7.95 5.37 0.99
CA TYR A 1135 -7.38 4.20 0.31
C TYR A 1135 -6.33 3.56 1.22
N LYS A 1136 -6.57 2.31 1.64
CA LYS A 1136 -5.77 1.67 2.69
C LYS A 1136 -4.84 0.63 2.11
N LEU A 1137 -3.55 0.92 2.18
CA LEU A 1137 -2.49 -0.06 1.93
C LEU A 1137 -2.34 -1.01 3.12
N PRO A 1138 -1.69 -2.16 2.97
CA PRO A 1138 -1.18 -2.93 4.10
C PRO A 1138 -0.22 -2.07 4.96
N SER A 1139 -0.26 -2.23 6.28
CA SER A 1139 0.66 -1.60 7.26
C SER A 1139 1.57 -2.63 7.94
N PHE A 1140 2.39 -2.17 8.89
CA PHE A 1140 3.16 -3.03 9.79
C PHE A 1140 2.28 -4.05 10.54
N THR A 1141 1.00 -3.73 10.85
CA THR A 1141 0.10 -4.65 11.58
C THR A 1141 -0.67 -5.61 10.66
N SER A 1142 -0.50 -5.46 9.35
CA SER A 1142 -1.17 -6.27 8.33
C SER A 1142 -0.37 -7.49 7.86
N ILE A 1143 0.94 -7.53 8.13
CA ILE A 1143 1.80 -8.62 7.65
C ILE A 1143 1.53 -9.94 8.40
N PRO A 1144 1.93 -11.10 7.83
CA PRO A 1144 1.89 -12.36 8.56
C PRO A 1144 2.64 -12.29 9.88
N LEU A 1145 2.03 -12.78 10.96
CA LEU A 1145 2.73 -12.89 12.26
C LEU A 1145 3.92 -13.85 12.19
N GLU A 1146 3.85 -14.87 11.35
CA GLU A 1146 5.00 -15.67 10.93
C GLU A 1146 5.15 -15.62 9.41
N PHE A 1147 6.26 -15.07 8.92
CA PHE A 1147 6.49 -14.86 7.48
C PHE A 1147 7.76 -15.55 6.99
N ASN A 1148 7.60 -16.69 6.31
CA ASN A 1148 8.69 -17.55 5.88
C ASN A 1148 8.84 -17.53 4.35
N VAL A 1149 10.06 -17.36 3.84
CA VAL A 1149 10.37 -17.37 2.39
C VAL A 1149 11.55 -18.29 2.11
N SER A 1150 11.37 -19.19 1.14
CA SER A 1150 12.40 -20.15 0.71
C SER A 1150 12.64 -20.03 -0.79
N LEU A 1151 13.91 -19.99 -1.19
CA LEU A 1151 14.31 -20.04 -2.60
C LEU A 1151 14.58 -21.51 -2.99
N LEU A 1152 13.90 -21.99 -4.03
CA LEU A 1152 14.01 -23.38 -4.47
C LEU A 1152 15.45 -23.71 -4.89
N LYS A 1153 16.05 -24.74 -4.27
CA LYS A 1153 17.42 -25.15 -4.57
C LYS A 1153 17.51 -26.02 -5.84
N GLY A 1154 18.58 -25.87 -6.63
CA GLY A 1154 18.88 -26.76 -7.75
C GLY A 1154 17.82 -26.67 -8.85
N ALA A 1155 17.52 -25.45 -9.29
CA ALA A 1155 16.58 -25.14 -10.35
C ALA A 1155 17.17 -24.16 -11.39
N PRO A 1156 18.41 -24.38 -11.89
CA PRO A 1156 19.09 -23.40 -12.74
C PRO A 1156 18.31 -23.12 -14.03
N ASN A 1157 18.32 -21.86 -14.49
CA ASN A 1157 17.66 -21.43 -15.72
C ASN A 1157 18.67 -21.03 -16.81
N PRO A 1158 19.12 -21.93 -17.70
CA PRO A 1158 20.16 -21.64 -18.68
C PRO A 1158 19.78 -20.55 -19.71
N LYS A 1159 18.50 -20.13 -19.75
CA LYS A 1159 18.01 -19.10 -20.69
C LYS A 1159 18.31 -17.66 -20.23
N ALA A 1160 18.69 -17.45 -18.97
CA ALA A 1160 18.94 -16.13 -18.41
C ALA A 1160 20.35 -15.99 -17.82
N ILE A 1161 20.78 -14.74 -17.60
CA ILE A 1161 22.09 -14.40 -17.05
C ILE A 1161 22.36 -15.16 -15.75
N TYR A 1162 23.50 -15.87 -15.71
CA TYR A 1162 23.94 -16.68 -14.57
C TYR A 1162 22.90 -17.65 -14.01
N SER A 1163 22.05 -18.21 -14.86
CA SER A 1163 21.02 -19.17 -14.47
C SER A 1163 19.92 -18.62 -13.55
N SER A 1164 19.77 -17.30 -13.47
CA SER A 1164 18.78 -16.62 -12.63
C SER A 1164 17.36 -16.64 -13.22
N LYS A 1165 16.36 -16.24 -12.44
CA LYS A 1165 15.00 -15.97 -12.93
C LYS A 1165 14.46 -14.64 -12.42
N ALA A 1166 13.58 -14.07 -13.23
CA ALA A 1166 12.78 -12.90 -12.93
C ALA A 1166 11.81 -13.17 -11.78
N ILE A 1167 11.80 -12.28 -10.79
CA ILE A 1167 10.98 -12.41 -9.58
C ILE A 1167 10.20 -11.14 -9.21
N GLY A 1168 10.27 -10.10 -10.04
CA GLY A 1168 9.58 -8.84 -9.81
C GLY A 1168 8.07 -9.07 -9.66
N GLU A 1169 7.39 -9.54 -10.69
CA GLU A 1169 5.93 -9.71 -10.71
C GLU A 1169 5.39 -11.07 -10.20
N PRO A 1170 6.04 -12.22 -10.48
CA PRO A 1170 5.47 -13.55 -10.21
C PRO A 1170 4.90 -13.79 -8.79
N PRO A 1171 5.54 -13.35 -7.69
CA PRO A 1171 5.08 -13.68 -6.35
C PRO A 1171 3.80 -12.94 -5.92
N LEU A 1172 3.33 -11.93 -6.67
CA LEU A 1172 2.17 -11.13 -6.29
C LEU A 1172 0.90 -12.00 -6.18
N PHE A 1173 0.72 -12.94 -7.11
CA PHE A 1173 -0.48 -13.79 -7.13
C PHE A 1173 -0.56 -14.73 -5.92
N LEU A 1174 0.58 -15.13 -5.33
CA LEU A 1174 0.61 -16.03 -4.17
C LEU A 1174 -0.14 -15.47 -2.95
N ALA A 1175 -0.34 -14.15 -2.89
CA ALA A 1175 -1.15 -13.52 -1.85
C ALA A 1175 -2.65 -13.87 -1.93
N SER A 1176 -3.13 -14.40 -3.05
CA SER A 1176 -4.48 -14.97 -3.15
C SER A 1176 -4.70 -16.16 -2.20
N SER A 1177 -3.62 -16.78 -1.70
CA SER A 1177 -3.72 -17.75 -0.59
C SER A 1177 -4.39 -17.16 0.66
N VAL A 1178 -4.27 -15.84 0.91
CA VAL A 1178 -4.97 -15.18 2.02
C VAL A 1178 -6.48 -15.15 1.77
N LEU A 1179 -6.90 -14.79 0.55
CA LEU A 1179 -8.30 -14.78 0.13
C LEU A 1179 -8.96 -16.15 0.32
N PHE A 1180 -8.29 -17.20 -0.15
CA PHE A 1180 -8.82 -18.56 -0.05
C PHE A 1180 -8.75 -19.12 1.39
N ALA A 1181 -7.76 -18.72 2.20
CA ALA A 1181 -7.73 -19.09 3.61
C ALA A 1181 -8.90 -18.44 4.38
N VAL A 1182 -9.22 -17.18 4.08
CA VAL A 1182 -10.41 -16.50 4.63
C VAL A 1182 -11.69 -17.21 4.18
N ARG A 1183 -11.76 -17.66 2.92
CA ARG A 1183 -12.88 -18.44 2.43
C ARG A 1183 -13.09 -19.74 3.23
N GLU A 1184 -12.03 -20.48 3.53
CA GLU A 1184 -12.12 -21.68 4.38
C GLU A 1184 -12.60 -21.35 5.81
N ALA A 1185 -12.17 -20.22 6.38
CA ALA A 1185 -12.65 -19.77 7.69
C ALA A 1185 -14.16 -19.43 7.66
N ILE A 1186 -14.63 -18.78 6.59
CA ILE A 1186 -16.06 -18.47 6.39
C ILE A 1186 -16.88 -19.75 6.25
N LYS A 1187 -16.40 -20.75 5.48
CA LYS A 1187 -17.07 -22.05 5.36
C LYS A 1187 -17.34 -22.67 6.73
N SER A 1188 -16.33 -22.68 7.60
CA SER A 1188 -16.50 -23.17 8.97
C SER A 1188 -17.46 -22.34 9.81
N SER A 1189 -17.52 -21.02 9.62
CA SER A 1189 -18.53 -20.16 10.26
C SER A 1189 -19.95 -20.47 9.79
N ARG A 1190 -20.14 -20.75 8.50
CA ARG A 1190 -21.45 -21.07 7.91
C ARG A 1190 -21.94 -22.45 8.34
N GLU A 1191 -21.04 -23.43 8.37
CA GLU A 1191 -21.31 -24.77 8.90
C GLU A 1191 -21.83 -24.70 10.34
N ASP A 1192 -21.14 -23.95 11.20
CA ASP A 1192 -21.54 -23.71 12.59
C ASP A 1192 -22.91 -23.00 12.72
N ALA A 1193 -23.29 -22.21 11.71
CA ALA A 1193 -24.58 -21.52 11.64
C ALA A 1193 -25.71 -22.40 11.06
N GLY A 1194 -25.41 -23.63 10.64
CA GLY A 1194 -26.36 -24.51 9.96
C GLY A 1194 -26.70 -24.04 8.53
N LEU A 1195 -25.80 -23.28 7.91
CA LEU A 1195 -25.96 -22.76 6.55
C LEU A 1195 -25.15 -23.58 5.54
N PRO A 1196 -25.57 -23.60 4.26
CA PRO A 1196 -24.77 -24.26 3.22
C PRO A 1196 -23.37 -23.65 3.14
N VAL A 1197 -22.35 -24.49 3.21
CA VAL A 1197 -20.94 -24.08 3.25
C VAL A 1197 -20.45 -23.52 1.92
N ASP A 1198 -21.04 -23.90 0.79
CA ASP A 1198 -20.58 -23.49 -0.54
C ASP A 1198 -21.51 -22.49 -1.25
N ASP A 1199 -22.64 -22.13 -0.62
CA ASP A 1199 -23.60 -21.16 -1.15
C ASP A 1199 -23.21 -19.71 -0.79
N PHE A 1200 -22.00 -19.33 -1.20
CA PHE A 1200 -21.53 -17.94 -1.18
C PHE A 1200 -20.37 -17.75 -2.16
N THR A 1201 -20.19 -16.50 -2.60
CA THR A 1201 -19.05 -16.12 -3.44
C THR A 1201 -18.27 -14.99 -2.77
N LEU A 1202 -16.96 -15.16 -2.65
CA LEU A 1202 -16.06 -14.17 -2.03
C LEU A 1202 -15.14 -13.57 -3.10
N PHE A 1203 -15.48 -12.38 -3.58
CA PHE A 1203 -14.70 -11.66 -4.59
C PHE A 1203 -13.61 -10.78 -3.98
N ALA A 1204 -12.51 -10.61 -4.72
CA ALA A 1204 -11.44 -9.69 -4.36
C ALA A 1204 -11.82 -8.22 -4.69
N PRO A 1205 -11.47 -7.24 -3.82
CA PRO A 1205 -10.89 -7.42 -2.50
C PRO A 1205 -11.93 -7.95 -1.49
N ALA A 1206 -11.57 -8.97 -0.71
CA ALA A 1206 -12.39 -9.52 0.37
C ALA A 1206 -12.24 -8.69 1.65
N THR A 1207 -12.77 -7.46 1.60
CA THR A 1207 -12.72 -6.50 2.71
C THR A 1207 -13.48 -7.00 3.94
N ALA A 1208 -13.24 -6.38 5.10
CA ALA A 1208 -13.95 -6.72 6.33
C ALA A 1208 -15.49 -6.71 6.18
N ALA A 1209 -16.01 -5.79 5.35
CA ALA A 1209 -17.43 -5.77 5.01
C ALA A 1209 -17.89 -7.07 4.33
N LYS A 1210 -17.16 -7.54 3.31
CA LYS A 1210 -17.50 -8.77 2.58
C LYS A 1210 -17.34 -10.02 3.45
N ILE A 1211 -16.30 -10.06 4.30
CA ILE A 1211 -16.09 -11.16 5.25
C ILE A 1211 -17.27 -11.23 6.23
N ARG A 1212 -17.63 -10.11 6.87
CA ARG A 1212 -18.73 -10.08 7.84
C ARG A 1212 -20.07 -10.50 7.23
N MET A 1213 -20.34 -10.06 6.00
CA MET A 1213 -21.58 -10.40 5.29
C MET A 1213 -21.62 -11.85 4.83
N ALA A 1214 -20.48 -12.49 4.58
CA ALA A 1214 -20.42 -13.91 4.22
C ALA A 1214 -20.52 -14.84 5.45
N CYS A 1215 -20.08 -14.38 6.63
CA CYS A 1215 -20.32 -15.00 7.94
C CYS A 1215 -21.77 -14.75 8.41
N GLU A 1216 -22.74 -15.25 7.65
CA GLU A 1216 -24.16 -15.13 7.98
C GLU A 1216 -24.49 -15.75 9.33
N ASP A 1217 -25.29 -15.03 10.11
CA ASP A 1217 -25.70 -15.40 11.46
C ASP A 1217 -27.05 -14.79 11.82
N ILE A 1218 -27.48 -15.00 13.07
CA ILE A 1218 -28.75 -14.46 13.60
C ILE A 1218 -28.84 -12.93 13.52
N PHE A 1219 -27.74 -12.20 13.37
CA PHE A 1219 -27.74 -10.74 13.30
C PHE A 1219 -27.89 -10.27 11.85
N THR A 1220 -27.18 -10.86 10.90
CA THR A 1220 -27.31 -10.48 9.48
C THR A 1220 -28.66 -10.86 8.92
N MET A 1221 -29.22 -12.01 9.33
CA MET A 1221 -30.55 -12.46 8.90
C MET A 1221 -31.70 -11.56 9.36
N LYS A 1222 -31.49 -10.73 10.39
CA LYS A 1222 -32.48 -9.75 10.87
C LYS A 1222 -32.51 -8.46 10.03
N LEU A 1223 -31.58 -8.28 9.10
CA LEU A 1223 -31.44 -7.04 8.34
C LEU A 1223 -32.00 -7.21 6.93
N ASP A 1224 -32.91 -6.30 6.56
CA ASP A 1224 -33.45 -6.30 5.21
C ASP A 1224 -32.39 -6.00 4.15
N ILE A 1225 -32.53 -6.70 3.02
CA ILE A 1225 -31.76 -6.43 1.80
C ILE A 1225 -32.51 -5.40 0.96
N PRO A 1226 -31.96 -4.19 0.74
CA PRO A 1226 -32.56 -3.23 -0.17
C PRO A 1226 -32.74 -3.86 -1.55
N LYS A 1227 -33.93 -3.73 -2.13
CA LYS A 1227 -34.21 -4.30 -3.46
C LYS A 1227 -33.26 -3.69 -4.50
N PRO A 1228 -32.54 -4.48 -5.31
CA PRO A 1228 -31.69 -3.97 -6.38
C PRO A 1228 -32.47 -2.99 -7.29
N GLY A 1229 -31.85 -1.86 -7.64
CA GLY A 1229 -32.45 -0.83 -8.50
C GLY A 1229 -33.49 0.09 -7.83
N SER A 1230 -33.82 -0.11 -6.54
CA SER A 1230 -34.76 0.78 -5.83
C SER A 1230 -34.14 2.09 -5.33
N PHE A 1231 -32.83 2.26 -5.46
CA PHE A 1231 -32.06 3.39 -4.93
C PHE A 1231 -30.76 3.62 -5.72
N ILE A 1232 -30.10 4.75 -5.50
CA ILE A 1232 -28.80 5.08 -6.10
C ILE A 1232 -27.72 4.97 -5.01
N PRO A 1233 -26.86 3.94 -5.03
CA PRO A 1233 -25.89 3.72 -3.97
C PRO A 1233 -24.88 4.86 -3.88
N TRP A 1234 -24.25 5.04 -2.72
CA TRP A 1234 -23.17 6.00 -2.54
C TRP A 1234 -21.95 5.70 -3.43
N ASN A 1235 -21.62 4.42 -3.59
CA ASN A 1235 -20.52 3.94 -4.42
C ASN A 1235 -20.91 2.67 -5.19
N VAL A 1236 -20.20 2.41 -6.28
CA VAL A 1236 -20.35 1.21 -7.12
C VAL A 1236 -19.03 0.44 -7.20
N ASP A 1237 -19.13 -0.87 -7.45
CA ASP A 1237 -17.99 -1.72 -7.76
C ASP A 1237 -17.65 -1.55 -9.25
N ALA A 1238 -16.69 -0.67 -9.53
CA ALA A 1238 -16.29 -0.24 -10.87
C ALA A 1238 -15.54 -1.30 -11.69
#